data_AF-A0A7S0FEV7-F1
#
_entry.id   AF-A0A7S0FEV7-F1
#
_cell.length_a   1.000
_cell.length_b   1.000
_cell.length_c   1.000
_cell.angle_alpha   90.00
_cell.angle_beta   90.00
_cell.angle_gamma   90.00
#
_symmetry.space_group_name_H-M   'P 1'
#
loop_
_entity.id
_entity.type
_entity.pdbx_description
1 polymer ?
#
loop_
_entity_poly.entity_id
_entity_poly.type
_entity_poly.pdbx_seq_one_letter_code
_entity_poly.pdbx_strand_id
1 'polypeptide(L)'
;DSGSPSSPPQQPFVTRPGATAEQVEAAIARLDLDASASADLRALPPESAMGILEQITDGVKNKSAFATTAAKRVTGRHRSRSRSRSRRRARRSRSRGRRSRSRDAARPRMSKAEAEEEVERTIKKLELDETATRALRSLSADDALKIMEDIQRSSEVRNVSAFAYTAAKKLLGTVNLEEAQRKFDLDETAIGCLNAILPSEAREILDSIDHGLRNPSAFVMAQVRRLHPEVVPSGGPPRSSFMGPMAGLPGGRATPSAGMSKGELEQEVEQIIRSMGLDERATGVLHEVPLAKAYDILSELKRHYNSVRNPSAYVFNACVKEINGPKGGPPDAGYGGCFPPPPGGMPGPPGGMPGPPGGMPGPPMGMPGPPPGMPTGPPSGMPGPPPGMPMGMPGPPSGFPPGMEDPAARKAELQRAIEKWNLDETALGALLQIPSDQALEIINSLDAGVRNPSAFVTTAARKRLETLAQSGGGAFNHAGSADFRSNLKEQVENLIKKSDLDDKAVGLLRELPLEGALEILGELQRKWDQVRNPSAYVFNAGVKFQERSRQQQMPGGHSPMLAERMEVLAEHFCLDNDARNALRSVSTDTAISILEQINGEIRNPSEYVRRMVNRSRRPMRTFTDTPPDPMLGQQQSLAHRAESMARDLGVDESSLSALQTIPLEHAMHFLNRLADSRTTIRNPSAFIISAVKDYRAHAGGLGGEGFPGGPAMGAAVDKALVAGQLEATIQRLGLDKTATEALRALPEEDALALVSSVDGNVRNPSAWVTNAARNAAQRGAGGTGEGDRHVGSGSSAGAGSVSSPGIFSATPPPSEQHQQQPQQEQQQQPQQRGSRTGNAPEDLQNRPWAKWDLHSWIKDVDDGSGALFGYYRALSKTMETAEQVVEIYSRKTPEGRFGLDESFFRDAGVENAGDQQLFHRWFDRHLNE
;
A
#
# COMPACT_ATOMS: atom_id res chain seq x y z
N ASP A 1 3.96 28.40 -49.70
CA ASP A 1 2.86 27.42 -49.93
C ASP A 1 3.03 26.19 -49.06
N SER A 2 1.91 25.60 -48.61
CA SER A 2 1.76 24.18 -48.28
C SER A 2 0.29 23.90 -47.92
N GLY A 3 -0.35 22.98 -48.65
CA GLY A 3 -1.80 22.74 -48.54
C GLY A 3 -2.20 21.74 -47.46
N SER A 4 -3.32 21.98 -46.78
CA SER A 4 -3.96 20.97 -45.92
C SER A 4 -4.79 19.98 -46.76
N PRO A 5 -4.82 18.67 -46.41
CA PRO A 5 -5.59 17.68 -47.16
C PRO A 5 -7.10 17.92 -47.02
N SER A 6 -7.80 17.91 -48.15
CA SER A 6 -9.26 18.02 -48.23
C SER A 6 -9.95 16.70 -47.86
N SER A 7 -11.14 16.79 -47.28
CA SER A 7 -12.01 15.61 -47.09
C SER A 7 -12.52 15.10 -48.44
N PRO A 8 -12.73 13.78 -48.61
CA PRO A 8 -13.23 13.22 -49.87
C PRO A 8 -14.61 13.80 -50.23
N PRO A 9 -14.88 14.05 -51.52
CA PRO A 9 -16.16 14.60 -51.96
C PRO A 9 -17.30 13.61 -51.66
N GLN A 10 -18.34 14.09 -50.99
CA GLN A 10 -19.58 13.34 -50.86
C GLN A 10 -20.24 13.28 -52.24
N GLN A 11 -20.56 12.07 -52.72
CA GLN A 11 -21.27 11.91 -54.00
C GLN A 11 -22.60 12.69 -53.96
N PRO A 12 -22.96 13.42 -55.02
CA PRO A 12 -24.24 14.11 -55.10
C PRO A 12 -25.38 13.09 -55.09
N PHE A 13 -26.51 13.44 -54.48
CA PHE A 13 -27.73 12.66 -54.61
C PHE A 13 -28.15 12.65 -56.09
N VAL A 14 -28.22 11.46 -56.68
CA VAL A 14 -28.72 11.30 -58.05
C VAL A 14 -30.23 11.54 -58.03
N THR A 15 -30.63 12.75 -58.43
CA THR A 15 -32.04 13.09 -58.64
C THR A 15 -32.54 12.37 -59.87
N ARG A 16 -33.57 11.53 -59.70
CA ARG A 16 -34.24 10.83 -60.81
C ARG A 16 -35.29 11.77 -61.40
N PRO A 17 -35.07 12.34 -62.61
CA PRO A 17 -35.95 13.38 -63.15
C PRO A 17 -37.32 12.81 -63.51
N GLY A 18 -38.38 13.59 -63.27
CA GLY A 18 -39.76 13.21 -63.63
C GLY A 18 -40.47 12.31 -62.61
N ALA A 19 -39.98 12.21 -61.37
CA ALA A 19 -40.71 11.53 -60.30
C ALA A 19 -42.03 12.27 -59.96
N THR A 20 -43.14 11.55 -59.83
CA THR A 20 -44.44 12.14 -59.45
C THR A 20 -44.71 12.05 -57.94
N ALA A 21 -45.61 12.89 -57.43
CA ALA A 21 -46.04 12.80 -56.03
C ALA A 21 -46.72 11.46 -55.71
N GLU A 22 -47.46 10.88 -56.66
CA GLU A 22 -48.09 9.56 -56.52
C GLU A 22 -47.06 8.44 -56.36
N GLN A 23 -45.92 8.51 -57.07
CA GLN A 23 -44.81 7.57 -56.91
C GLN A 23 -44.17 7.68 -55.52
N VAL A 24 -44.09 8.90 -54.97
CA VAL A 24 -43.62 9.13 -53.59
C VAL A 24 -44.58 8.50 -52.57
N GLU A 25 -45.90 8.71 -52.71
CA GLU A 25 -46.90 8.08 -51.83
C GLU A 25 -46.88 6.55 -51.93
N ALA A 26 -46.81 5.99 -53.14
CA ALA A 26 -46.69 4.55 -53.35
C ALA A 26 -45.41 3.97 -52.73
N ALA A 27 -44.28 4.68 -52.82
CA ALA A 27 -43.02 4.27 -52.21
C ALA A 27 -43.01 4.43 -50.68
N ILE A 28 -43.68 5.45 -50.13
CA ILE A 28 -43.92 5.63 -48.69
C ILE A 28 -44.74 4.45 -48.15
N ALA A 29 -45.87 4.12 -48.79
CA ALA A 29 -46.75 3.03 -48.40
C ALA A 29 -46.05 1.66 -48.48
N ARG A 30 -45.28 1.41 -49.55
CA ARG A 30 -44.51 0.17 -49.73
C ARG A 30 -43.41 -0.03 -48.68
N LEU A 31 -42.91 1.04 -48.06
CA LEU A 31 -41.83 0.99 -47.07
C LEU A 31 -42.32 1.12 -45.61
N ASP A 32 -43.63 1.19 -45.39
CA ASP A 32 -44.30 1.33 -44.08
C ASP A 32 -43.68 2.43 -43.20
N LEU A 33 -43.55 3.63 -43.77
CA LEU A 33 -42.93 4.77 -43.09
C LEU A 33 -43.91 5.47 -42.15
N ASP A 34 -43.46 5.82 -40.95
CA ASP A 34 -44.30 6.49 -39.96
C ASP A 34 -44.78 7.88 -40.44
N ALA A 35 -45.84 8.40 -39.81
CA ALA A 35 -46.46 9.66 -40.20
C ALA A 35 -45.51 10.87 -40.16
N SER A 36 -44.48 10.85 -39.31
CA SER A 36 -43.48 11.92 -39.16
C SER A 36 -42.45 11.86 -40.30
N ALA A 37 -41.95 10.66 -40.61
CA ALA A 37 -41.09 10.41 -41.76
C ALA A 37 -41.80 10.73 -43.09
N SER A 38 -43.05 10.30 -43.22
CA SER A 38 -43.91 10.59 -44.37
C SER A 38 -44.16 12.08 -44.55
N ALA A 39 -44.43 12.83 -43.47
CA ALA A 39 -44.59 14.28 -43.53
C ALA A 39 -43.29 15.02 -43.91
N ASP A 40 -42.14 14.60 -43.37
CA ASP A 40 -40.83 15.17 -43.74
C ASP A 40 -40.47 14.89 -45.21
N LEU A 41 -40.91 13.75 -45.79
CA LEU A 41 -40.71 13.41 -47.21
C LEU A 41 -41.66 14.18 -48.14
N ARG A 42 -42.95 14.28 -47.78
CA ARG A 42 -43.96 15.08 -48.51
C ARG A 42 -43.60 16.56 -48.60
N ALA A 43 -42.78 17.06 -47.68
CA ALA A 43 -42.24 18.42 -47.68
C ALA A 43 -41.04 18.64 -48.64
N LEU A 44 -40.63 17.64 -49.41
CA LEU A 44 -39.57 17.73 -50.43
C LEU A 44 -40.14 17.74 -51.85
N PRO A 45 -39.40 18.27 -52.84
CA PRO A 45 -39.67 17.98 -54.26
C PRO A 45 -39.69 16.46 -54.50
N PRO A 46 -40.62 15.90 -55.30
CA PRO A 46 -40.77 14.46 -55.46
C PRO A 46 -39.50 13.71 -55.88
N GLU A 47 -38.67 14.32 -56.74
CA GLU A 47 -37.38 13.78 -57.18
C GLU A 47 -36.37 13.64 -56.02
N SER A 48 -36.42 14.55 -55.05
CA SER A 48 -35.61 14.48 -53.82
C SER A 48 -36.16 13.45 -52.83
N ALA A 49 -37.50 13.31 -52.75
CA ALA A 49 -38.12 12.28 -51.91
C ALA A 49 -37.83 10.87 -52.45
N MET A 50 -38.01 10.65 -53.75
CA MET A 50 -37.68 9.37 -54.41
C MET A 50 -36.20 9.03 -54.28
N GLY A 51 -35.29 9.99 -54.49
CA GLY A 51 -33.84 9.78 -54.29
C GLY A 51 -33.43 9.42 -52.84
N ILE A 52 -34.29 9.67 -51.85
CA ILE A 52 -34.13 9.18 -50.47
C ILE A 52 -34.77 7.79 -50.32
N LEU A 53 -35.97 7.58 -50.85
CA LEU A 53 -36.73 6.33 -50.76
C LEU A 53 -36.02 5.17 -51.49
N GLU A 54 -35.37 5.42 -52.62
CA GLU A 54 -34.55 4.44 -53.35
C GLU A 54 -33.27 4.03 -52.60
N GLN A 55 -32.82 4.81 -51.62
CA GLN A 55 -31.69 4.46 -50.74
C GLN A 55 -32.11 3.57 -49.55
N ILE A 56 -33.42 3.37 -49.33
CA ILE A 56 -33.96 2.52 -48.26
C ILE A 56 -34.04 1.08 -48.75
N THR A 57 -32.93 0.37 -48.68
CA THR A 57 -32.88 -1.09 -48.87
C THR A 57 -33.46 -1.82 -47.66
N ASP A 58 -33.81 -3.10 -47.82
CA ASP A 58 -34.42 -3.89 -46.74
C ASP A 58 -33.47 -4.21 -45.57
N GLY A 59 -32.17 -3.92 -45.71
CA GLY A 59 -31.22 -3.93 -44.59
C GLY A 59 -31.39 -2.75 -43.61
N VAL A 60 -32.18 -1.72 -43.94
CA VAL A 60 -32.37 -0.54 -43.08
C VAL A 60 -33.37 -0.84 -41.97
N LYS A 61 -32.86 -1.30 -40.81
CA LYS A 61 -33.64 -1.70 -39.61
C LYS A 61 -34.69 -0.70 -39.11
N ASN A 62 -34.55 0.60 -39.39
CA ASN A 62 -35.58 1.61 -39.12
C ASN A 62 -35.68 2.57 -40.30
N LYS A 63 -36.54 2.20 -41.26
CA LYS A 63 -36.76 2.90 -42.52
C LYS A 63 -37.22 4.36 -42.28
N SER A 64 -38.13 4.57 -41.34
CA SER A 64 -38.67 5.89 -40.96
C SER A 64 -37.61 6.84 -40.40
N ALA A 65 -36.73 6.37 -39.50
CA ALA A 65 -35.67 7.18 -38.90
C ALA A 65 -34.60 7.56 -39.93
N PHE A 66 -34.30 6.68 -40.90
CA PHE A 66 -33.42 7.00 -42.02
C PHE A 66 -34.04 8.08 -42.91
N ALA A 67 -35.27 7.88 -43.39
CA ALA A 67 -36.01 8.84 -44.22
C ALA A 67 -36.07 10.23 -43.58
N THR A 68 -36.51 10.28 -42.32
CA THR A 68 -36.53 11.47 -41.45
C THR A 68 -35.18 12.19 -41.41
N THR A 69 -34.09 11.43 -41.24
CA THR A 69 -32.74 11.99 -41.13
C THR A 69 -32.23 12.52 -42.47
N ALA A 70 -32.52 11.84 -43.57
CA ALA A 70 -32.16 12.26 -44.92
C ALA A 70 -32.93 13.52 -45.35
N ALA A 71 -34.25 13.56 -45.15
CA ALA A 71 -35.08 14.73 -45.43
C ALA A 71 -34.65 15.97 -44.62
N LYS A 72 -34.30 15.79 -43.33
CA LYS A 72 -33.74 16.86 -42.48
C LYS A 72 -32.30 17.30 -42.86
N ARG A 73 -31.60 16.56 -43.73
CA ARG A 73 -30.36 17.00 -44.40
C ARG A 73 -30.66 17.81 -45.65
N VAL A 74 -31.54 17.33 -46.54
CA VAL A 74 -31.92 18.01 -47.79
C VAL A 74 -32.57 19.37 -47.51
N THR A 75 -33.51 19.45 -46.55
CA THR A 75 -34.11 20.71 -46.08
C THR A 75 -33.15 21.64 -45.31
N GLY A 76 -31.86 21.28 -45.17
CA GLY A 76 -30.83 22.08 -44.49
C GLY A 76 -31.00 22.25 -42.97
N ARG A 77 -32.16 21.89 -42.40
CA ARG A 77 -32.55 22.11 -41.00
C ARG A 77 -31.52 21.58 -39.98
N HIS A 78 -30.76 20.54 -40.32
CA HIS A 78 -29.75 19.97 -39.43
C HIS A 78 -28.48 20.83 -39.24
N ARG A 79 -28.11 21.71 -40.19
CA ARG A 79 -26.82 22.47 -40.12
C ARG A 79 -26.87 23.69 -39.20
N SER A 80 -28.05 24.30 -38.97
CA SER A 80 -28.22 25.52 -38.17
C SER A 80 -27.93 25.33 -36.66
N ARG A 81 -28.29 24.18 -36.10
CA ARG A 81 -28.15 23.88 -34.66
C ARG A 81 -26.69 23.66 -34.22
N SER A 82 -25.79 23.22 -35.12
CA SER A 82 -24.39 22.94 -34.80
C SER A 82 -23.54 24.23 -34.64
N ARG A 83 -23.47 25.08 -35.67
CA ARG A 83 -22.72 26.36 -35.63
C ARG A 83 -23.19 27.28 -34.48
N SER A 84 -24.47 27.19 -34.12
CA SER A 84 -25.07 27.94 -33.00
C SER A 84 -24.57 27.52 -31.61
N ARG A 85 -24.09 26.27 -31.42
CA ARG A 85 -23.55 25.81 -30.12
C ARG A 85 -22.13 26.32 -29.88
N SER A 86 -21.26 26.30 -30.90
CA SER A 86 -19.88 26.81 -30.79
C SER A 86 -19.84 28.30 -30.42
N ARG A 87 -20.51 29.17 -31.19
CA ARG A 87 -20.56 30.62 -30.89
C ARG A 87 -21.24 30.95 -29.56
N ARG A 88 -22.14 30.10 -29.04
CA ARG A 88 -22.72 30.25 -27.69
C ARG A 88 -21.78 29.84 -26.55
N ARG A 89 -20.83 28.91 -26.75
CA ARG A 89 -19.85 28.53 -25.71
C ARG A 89 -18.84 29.66 -25.47
N ALA A 90 -18.29 30.24 -26.55
CA ALA A 90 -17.34 31.35 -26.49
C ALA A 90 -17.91 32.66 -25.90
N ARG A 91 -19.21 32.95 -26.11
CA ARG A 91 -19.86 34.13 -25.49
C ARG A 91 -20.32 33.90 -24.04
N ARG A 92 -20.57 32.66 -23.60
CA ARG A 92 -21.08 32.37 -22.24
C ARG A 92 -20.04 32.54 -21.13
N SER A 93 -18.75 32.39 -21.40
CA SER A 93 -17.69 32.61 -20.40
C SER A 93 -17.61 34.08 -19.97
N ARG A 94 -17.60 35.02 -20.93
CA ARG A 94 -17.52 36.47 -20.65
C ARG A 94 -18.84 37.12 -20.21
N SER A 95 -19.99 36.46 -20.35
CA SER A 95 -21.31 37.08 -20.05
C SER A 95 -21.99 36.58 -18.77
N ARG A 96 -21.48 35.54 -18.09
CA ARG A 96 -22.18 34.92 -16.94
C ARG A 96 -22.05 35.70 -15.62
N GLY A 97 -21.02 36.52 -15.45
CA GLY A 97 -20.81 37.30 -14.22
C GLY A 97 -21.75 38.51 -14.02
N ARG A 98 -22.55 38.92 -15.01
CA ARG A 98 -23.28 40.21 -14.97
C ARG A 98 -24.78 40.19 -15.32
N ARG A 99 -25.39 39.03 -15.59
CA ARG A 99 -26.84 38.94 -15.91
C ARG A 99 -27.67 37.99 -15.06
N SER A 100 -27.06 37.18 -14.19
CA SER A 100 -27.79 36.29 -13.27
C SER A 100 -28.53 37.07 -12.18
N ARG A 101 -27.93 38.15 -11.64
CA ARG A 101 -28.48 38.95 -10.52
C ARG A 101 -29.72 39.82 -10.86
N SER A 102 -30.28 39.72 -12.07
CA SER A 102 -31.27 40.67 -12.60
C SER A 102 -32.70 40.14 -12.70
N ARG A 103 -32.96 38.86 -12.41
CA ARG A 103 -34.31 38.28 -12.49
C ARG A 103 -34.87 37.78 -11.16
N ASP A 104 -34.00 37.37 -10.24
CA ASP A 104 -34.41 36.88 -8.92
C ASP A 104 -34.59 38.04 -7.90
N ALA A 105 -34.28 39.27 -8.30
CA ALA A 105 -34.40 40.50 -7.49
C ALA A 105 -35.84 41.02 -7.31
N ALA A 106 -36.86 40.25 -7.71
CA ALA A 106 -38.27 40.65 -7.71
C ALA A 106 -39.20 39.73 -6.89
N ARG A 107 -38.70 38.61 -6.33
CA ARG A 107 -39.41 37.94 -5.21
C ARG A 107 -39.08 38.69 -3.92
N PRO A 108 -40.05 38.99 -3.04
CA PRO A 108 -39.76 39.39 -1.67
C PRO A 108 -38.82 38.36 -1.04
N ARG A 109 -37.73 38.82 -0.41
CA ARG A 109 -36.88 37.93 0.37
C ARG A 109 -37.58 37.64 1.68
N MET A 110 -38.15 36.44 1.78
CA MET A 110 -38.49 35.86 3.08
C MET A 110 -37.25 35.91 3.97
N SER A 111 -37.43 36.29 5.23
CA SER A 111 -36.38 36.16 6.23
C SER A 111 -36.02 34.69 6.43
N LYS A 112 -34.82 34.43 6.97
CA LYS A 112 -34.37 33.06 7.26
C LYS A 112 -35.40 32.29 8.10
N ALA A 113 -35.97 32.94 9.13
CA ALA A 113 -36.99 32.35 9.99
C ALA A 113 -38.29 32.02 9.25
N GLU A 114 -38.80 32.91 8.38
CA GLU A 114 -39.99 32.64 7.56
C GLU A 114 -39.76 31.48 6.57
N ALA A 115 -38.55 31.34 6.04
CA ALA A 115 -38.18 30.24 5.15
C ALA A 115 -38.09 28.89 5.91
N GLU A 116 -37.51 28.89 7.12
CA GLU A 116 -37.46 27.72 8.01
C GLU A 116 -38.86 27.32 8.50
N GLU A 117 -39.74 28.29 8.79
CA GLU A 117 -41.13 28.00 9.15
C GLU A 117 -41.92 27.42 7.97
N GLU A 118 -41.75 27.94 6.75
CA GLU A 118 -42.41 27.39 5.54
C GLU A 118 -41.90 25.98 5.20
N VAL A 119 -40.63 25.66 5.47
CA VAL A 119 -40.09 24.30 5.41
C VAL A 119 -40.87 23.39 6.37
N GLU A 120 -41.02 23.75 7.64
CA GLU A 120 -41.76 22.94 8.63
C GLU A 120 -43.25 22.80 8.30
N ARG A 121 -43.92 23.88 7.88
CA ARG A 121 -45.30 23.83 7.37
C ARG A 121 -45.44 22.85 6.20
N THR A 122 -44.46 22.83 5.30
CA THR A 122 -44.50 22.00 4.09
C THR A 122 -44.12 20.54 4.36
N ILE A 123 -43.18 20.27 5.26
CA ILE A 123 -42.91 18.91 5.78
C ILE A 123 -44.19 18.32 6.36
N LYS A 124 -44.85 19.06 7.26
CA LYS A 124 -46.10 18.63 7.89
C LYS A 124 -47.26 18.44 6.90
N LYS A 125 -47.32 19.24 5.83
CA LYS A 125 -48.33 19.14 4.77
C LYS A 125 -48.10 17.96 3.80
N LEU A 126 -46.85 17.50 3.66
CA LEU A 126 -46.47 16.39 2.77
C LEU A 126 -46.37 15.04 3.48
N GLU A 127 -46.62 14.98 4.79
CA GLU A 127 -46.58 13.77 5.64
C GLU A 127 -45.29 12.96 5.45
N LEU A 128 -44.15 13.68 5.36
CA LEU A 128 -42.83 13.07 5.13
C LEU A 128 -42.40 12.25 6.34
N ASP A 129 -41.75 11.11 6.08
CA ASP A 129 -41.19 10.29 7.17
C ASP A 129 -40.04 11.00 7.89
N GLU A 130 -39.70 10.51 9.09
CA GLU A 130 -38.66 11.08 9.96
C GLU A 130 -37.27 11.14 9.28
N THR A 131 -36.97 10.22 8.37
CA THR A 131 -35.66 10.19 7.66
C THR A 131 -35.59 11.24 6.56
N ALA A 132 -36.68 11.42 5.79
CA ALA A 132 -36.81 12.48 4.80
C ALA A 132 -36.87 13.86 5.46
N THR A 133 -37.61 13.98 6.56
CA THR A 133 -37.69 15.17 7.42
C THR A 133 -36.31 15.58 7.92
N ARG A 134 -35.53 14.66 8.49
CA ARG A 134 -34.16 14.92 8.98
C ARG A 134 -33.19 15.27 7.85
N ALA A 135 -33.33 14.67 6.67
CA ALA A 135 -32.53 14.98 5.49
C ALA A 135 -32.86 16.37 4.89
N LEU A 136 -34.10 16.84 5.00
CA LEU A 136 -34.48 18.21 4.60
C LEU A 136 -34.04 19.26 5.63
N ARG A 137 -34.14 18.96 6.93
CA ARG A 137 -33.70 19.87 8.02
C ARG A 137 -32.19 20.14 8.06
N SER A 138 -31.37 19.29 7.42
CA SER A 138 -29.92 19.49 7.30
C SER A 138 -29.47 20.26 6.05
N LEU A 139 -30.41 20.67 5.19
CA LEU A 139 -30.17 21.56 4.04
C LEU A 139 -30.33 23.04 4.39
N SER A 140 -29.91 23.91 3.47
CA SER A 140 -30.37 25.30 3.46
C SER A 140 -31.88 25.36 3.25
N ALA A 141 -32.57 26.32 3.87
CA ALA A 141 -34.01 26.48 3.68
C ALA A 141 -34.38 26.73 2.21
N ASP A 142 -33.55 27.47 1.46
CA ASP A 142 -33.72 27.69 0.01
C ASP A 142 -33.67 26.36 -0.80
N ASP A 143 -32.77 25.43 -0.45
CA ASP A 143 -32.65 24.13 -1.11
C ASP A 143 -33.76 23.15 -0.68
N ALA A 144 -34.17 23.17 0.59
CA ALA A 144 -35.30 22.39 1.08
C ALA A 144 -36.63 22.83 0.42
N LEU A 145 -36.93 24.13 0.41
CA LEU A 145 -38.12 24.69 -0.27
C LEU A 145 -38.12 24.40 -1.77
N LYS A 146 -36.95 24.33 -2.40
CA LYS A 146 -36.80 23.99 -3.82
C LYS A 146 -37.05 22.51 -4.10
N ILE A 147 -36.61 21.59 -3.24
CA ILE A 147 -37.01 20.17 -3.32
C ILE A 147 -38.53 20.06 -3.18
N MET A 148 -39.13 20.82 -2.25
CA MET A 148 -40.59 20.85 -2.08
C MET A 148 -41.33 21.45 -3.27
N GLU A 149 -40.80 22.50 -3.91
CA GLU A 149 -41.38 23.09 -5.14
C GLU A 149 -41.32 22.08 -6.30
N ASP A 150 -40.24 21.31 -6.42
CA ASP A 150 -40.10 20.26 -7.44
C ASP A 150 -40.96 19.01 -7.13
N ILE A 151 -41.20 18.68 -5.85
CA ILE A 151 -42.22 17.70 -5.43
C ILE A 151 -43.62 18.17 -5.86
N GLN A 152 -44.01 19.40 -5.52
CA GLN A 152 -45.33 19.95 -5.83
C GLN A 152 -45.59 20.09 -7.35
N ARG A 153 -44.53 20.28 -8.15
CA ARG A 153 -44.59 20.23 -9.62
C ARG A 153 -44.75 18.82 -10.19
N SER A 154 -44.35 17.78 -9.45
CA SER A 154 -44.21 16.42 -9.95
C SER A 154 -45.32 15.52 -9.41
N SER A 155 -46.50 15.60 -10.04
CA SER A 155 -47.70 14.83 -9.68
C SER A 155 -47.57 13.30 -9.82
N GLU A 156 -46.43 12.79 -10.29
CA GLU A 156 -46.16 11.35 -10.50
C GLU A 156 -45.27 10.73 -9.40
N VAL A 157 -44.88 11.49 -8.36
CA VAL A 157 -44.02 10.98 -7.28
C VAL A 157 -44.79 10.00 -6.38
N ARG A 158 -44.68 8.71 -6.68
CA ARG A 158 -45.35 7.60 -5.95
C ARG A 158 -44.99 7.50 -4.45
N ASN A 159 -43.79 7.94 -4.06
CA ASN A 159 -43.36 7.99 -2.67
C ASN A 159 -42.60 9.30 -2.45
N VAL A 160 -43.27 10.24 -1.77
CA VAL A 160 -42.79 11.62 -1.60
C VAL A 160 -41.57 11.66 -0.68
N SER A 161 -41.59 10.93 0.43
CA SER A 161 -40.48 10.85 1.39
C SER A 161 -39.21 10.27 0.77
N ALA A 162 -39.32 9.18 -0.01
CA ALA A 162 -38.17 8.59 -0.70
C ALA A 162 -37.56 9.55 -1.76
N PHE A 163 -38.41 10.32 -2.46
CA PHE A 163 -37.93 11.36 -3.37
C PHE A 163 -37.25 12.52 -2.62
N ALA A 164 -37.87 13.01 -1.55
CA ALA A 164 -37.33 14.08 -0.70
C ALA A 164 -35.96 13.70 -0.11
N TYR A 165 -35.85 12.51 0.50
CA TYR A 165 -34.60 11.96 1.03
C TYR A 165 -33.54 11.84 -0.07
N THR A 166 -33.87 11.28 -1.24
CA THR A 166 -32.92 11.07 -2.34
C THR A 166 -32.44 12.40 -2.94
N ALA A 167 -33.34 13.37 -3.09
CA ALA A 167 -33.00 14.72 -3.56
C ALA A 167 -32.14 15.46 -2.53
N ALA A 168 -32.45 15.35 -1.24
CA ALA A 168 -31.69 16.00 -0.17
C ALA A 168 -30.29 15.40 -0.02
N LYS A 169 -30.16 14.07 0.02
CA LYS A 169 -28.88 13.35 0.01
C LYS A 169 -28.00 13.74 -1.18
N LYS A 170 -28.60 14.07 -2.32
CA LYS A 170 -27.91 14.53 -3.53
C LYS A 170 -27.47 16.01 -3.49
N LEU A 171 -28.15 16.87 -2.71
CA LEU A 171 -27.76 18.27 -2.52
C LEU A 171 -26.76 18.46 -1.38
N LEU A 172 -26.92 17.73 -0.26
CA LEU A 172 -25.90 17.57 0.77
C LEU A 172 -24.60 17.04 0.15
N GLY A 173 -24.77 16.04 -0.73
CA GLY A 173 -23.69 15.30 -1.35
C GLY A 173 -23.09 14.27 -0.38
N THR A 174 -22.59 13.17 -0.93
CA THR A 174 -21.62 12.36 -0.20
C THR A 174 -20.34 13.17 -0.10
N VAL A 175 -19.99 13.64 1.10
CA VAL A 175 -18.61 14.05 1.39
C VAL A 175 -17.75 12.83 1.09
N ASN A 176 -16.84 12.96 0.11
CA ASN A 176 -15.99 11.86 -0.29
C ASN A 176 -14.88 11.70 0.76
N LEU A 177 -15.18 11.02 1.86
CA LEU A 177 -14.29 10.93 3.01
C LEU A 177 -13.00 10.18 2.68
N GLU A 178 -12.99 9.25 1.72
CA GLU A 178 -11.75 8.67 1.18
C GLU A 178 -10.88 9.70 0.45
N GLU A 179 -11.48 10.60 -0.33
CA GLU A 179 -10.75 11.68 -1.00
C GLU A 179 -10.24 12.71 0.00
N ALA A 180 -11.03 13.02 1.04
CA ALA A 180 -10.58 13.83 2.18
C ALA A 180 -9.41 13.17 2.93
N GLN A 181 -9.48 11.85 3.16
CA GLN A 181 -8.42 11.07 3.78
C GLN A 181 -7.12 11.17 2.98
N ARG A 182 -7.18 10.92 1.66
CA ARG A 182 -6.02 10.98 0.75
C ARG A 182 -5.50 12.39 0.51
N LYS A 183 -6.35 13.42 0.58
CA LYS A 183 -6.00 14.84 0.36
C LYS A 183 -5.34 15.49 1.58
N PHE A 184 -5.73 15.08 2.78
CA PHE A 184 -5.30 15.70 4.04
C PHE A 184 -4.58 14.73 4.99
N ASP A 185 -4.34 13.47 4.60
CA ASP A 185 -3.67 12.44 5.42
C ASP A 185 -4.35 12.24 6.79
N LEU A 186 -5.69 12.12 6.77
CA LEU A 186 -6.51 11.98 7.98
C LEU A 186 -6.44 10.55 8.52
N ASP A 187 -6.32 10.42 9.85
CA ASP A 187 -6.42 9.13 10.52
C ASP A 187 -7.87 8.64 10.63
N GLU A 188 -8.02 7.33 10.87
CA GLU A 188 -9.32 6.65 10.97
C GLU A 188 -10.19 7.21 12.10
N THR A 189 -9.59 7.77 13.16
CA THR A 189 -10.33 8.40 14.27
C THR A 189 -10.96 9.72 13.82
N ALA A 190 -10.22 10.56 13.11
CA ALA A 190 -10.73 11.79 12.52
C ALA A 190 -11.80 11.51 11.45
N ILE A 191 -11.62 10.47 10.63
CA ILE A 191 -12.63 10.00 9.66
C ILE A 191 -13.88 9.48 10.36
N GLY A 192 -13.75 8.73 11.47
CA GLY A 192 -14.87 8.30 12.31
C GLY A 192 -15.65 9.49 12.90
N CYS A 193 -14.94 10.48 13.43
CA CYS A 193 -15.53 11.73 13.92
C CYS A 193 -16.28 12.50 12.82
N LEU A 194 -15.79 12.51 11.57
CA LEU A 194 -16.46 13.14 10.43
C LEU A 194 -17.68 12.36 9.92
N ASN A 195 -17.71 11.02 10.07
CA ASN A 195 -18.86 10.18 9.72
C ASN A 195 -20.03 10.33 10.72
N ALA A 196 -19.75 10.73 11.96
CA ALA A 196 -20.71 10.81 13.05
C ALA A 196 -21.43 12.17 13.19
N ILE A 197 -21.12 13.14 12.32
CA ILE A 197 -21.76 14.47 12.25
C ILE A 197 -22.48 14.66 10.91
N LEU A 198 -23.19 15.78 10.70
CA LEU A 198 -23.89 15.98 9.44
C LEU A 198 -22.89 16.20 8.28
N PRO A 199 -23.15 15.69 7.05
CA PRO A 199 -22.26 15.88 5.91
C PRO A 199 -21.98 17.35 5.56
N SER A 200 -22.88 18.27 5.90
CA SER A 200 -22.69 19.72 5.78
C SER A 200 -21.63 20.25 6.74
N GLU A 201 -21.67 19.83 8.01
CA GLU A 201 -20.72 20.21 9.07
C GLU A 201 -19.35 19.57 8.82
N ALA A 202 -19.32 18.29 8.45
CA ALA A 202 -18.10 17.60 8.02
C ALA A 202 -17.42 18.31 6.85
N ARG A 203 -18.21 18.82 5.89
CA ARG A 203 -17.70 19.60 4.77
C ARG A 203 -17.13 20.95 5.21
N GLU A 204 -17.82 21.70 6.08
CA GLU A 204 -17.32 22.99 6.58
C GLU A 204 -15.99 22.82 7.35
N ILE A 205 -15.87 21.76 8.17
CA ILE A 205 -14.61 21.42 8.84
C ILE A 205 -13.51 21.14 7.81
N LEU A 206 -13.76 20.30 6.79
CA LEU A 206 -12.79 19.95 5.75
C LEU A 206 -12.38 21.13 4.86
N ASP A 207 -13.32 22.01 4.49
CA ASP A 207 -13.06 23.23 3.72
C ASP A 207 -12.34 24.30 4.57
N SER A 208 -12.26 24.14 5.90
CA SER A 208 -11.49 25.00 6.81
C SER A 208 -10.04 24.53 7.11
N ILE A 209 -9.61 23.38 6.56
CA ILE A 209 -8.25 22.85 6.75
C ILE A 209 -7.26 23.63 5.87
N ASP A 210 -6.39 24.44 6.49
CA ASP A 210 -5.22 25.02 5.82
C ASP A 210 -4.19 23.91 5.49
N HIS A 211 -3.69 23.91 4.26
CA HIS A 211 -2.63 23.02 3.79
C HIS A 211 -1.29 23.18 4.56
N GLY A 212 -1.12 24.24 5.35
CA GLY A 212 0.00 24.42 6.28
C GLY A 212 -0.14 23.69 7.64
N LEU A 213 -1.27 23.02 7.92
CA LEU A 213 -1.50 22.38 9.22
C LEU A 213 -0.63 21.12 9.43
N ARG A 214 0.25 21.16 10.46
CA ARG A 214 1.17 20.08 10.83
C ARG A 214 0.49 18.78 11.30
N ASN A 215 -0.77 18.85 11.74
CA ASN A 215 -1.59 17.69 12.05
C ASN A 215 -3.08 18.04 11.79
N PRO A 216 -3.62 17.72 10.61
CA PRO A 216 -5.00 18.03 10.25
C PRO A 216 -6.01 17.12 10.98
N SER A 217 -5.68 15.86 11.29
CA SER A 217 -6.55 14.97 12.08
C SER A 217 -6.89 15.55 13.46
N ALA A 218 -5.89 16.12 14.14
CA ALA A 218 -6.07 16.77 15.43
C ALA A 218 -6.90 18.05 15.33
N PHE A 219 -6.79 18.80 14.22
CA PHE A 219 -7.65 19.95 13.94
C PHE A 219 -9.10 19.51 13.69
N VAL A 220 -9.32 18.47 12.88
CA VAL A 220 -10.64 17.87 12.62
C VAL A 220 -11.28 17.43 13.94
N MET A 221 -10.60 16.59 14.74
CA MET A 221 -11.11 16.14 16.03
C MET A 221 -11.40 17.29 17.01
N ALA A 222 -10.59 18.36 16.98
CA ALA A 222 -10.83 19.55 17.81
C ALA A 222 -12.06 20.36 17.33
N GLN A 223 -12.32 20.44 16.02
CA GLN A 223 -13.52 21.09 15.49
C GLN A 223 -14.78 20.26 15.72
N VAL A 224 -14.72 18.94 15.48
CA VAL A 224 -15.83 18.03 15.78
C VAL A 224 -16.17 18.11 17.27
N ARG A 225 -15.20 18.05 18.19
CA ARG A 225 -15.44 18.20 19.64
C ARG A 225 -15.99 19.59 20.03
N ARG A 226 -15.76 20.63 19.23
CA ARG A 226 -16.27 22.00 19.49
C ARG A 226 -17.73 22.17 19.11
N LEU A 227 -18.20 21.43 18.09
CA LEU A 227 -19.58 21.46 17.61
C LEU A 227 -20.43 20.33 18.23
N HIS A 228 -19.83 19.16 18.40
CA HIS A 228 -20.41 17.88 18.83
C HIS A 228 -19.54 17.25 19.93
N PRO A 229 -19.55 17.80 21.16
CA PRO A 229 -18.80 17.23 22.29
C PRO A 229 -19.20 15.78 22.62
N GLU A 230 -20.40 15.34 22.24
CA GLU A 230 -20.93 14.00 22.38
C GLU A 230 -20.35 12.97 21.38
N VAL A 231 -19.88 13.42 20.21
CA VAL A 231 -19.38 12.53 19.15
C VAL A 231 -17.94 12.07 19.40
N VAL A 232 -17.11 12.91 20.04
CA VAL A 232 -15.68 12.60 20.22
C VAL A 232 -15.47 11.93 21.59
N PRO A 233 -15.08 10.64 21.66
CA PRO A 233 -14.94 9.93 22.93
C PRO A 233 -14.00 10.67 23.89
N SER A 234 -14.40 10.71 25.17
CA SER A 234 -13.92 11.63 26.20
C SER A 234 -12.57 11.24 26.83
N GLY A 235 -11.59 10.86 26.00
CA GLY A 235 -10.23 10.46 26.40
C GLY A 235 -9.33 11.60 26.90
N GLY A 236 -9.88 12.66 27.50
CA GLY A 236 -9.12 13.79 28.03
C GLY A 236 -9.80 14.42 29.26
N PRO A 237 -9.05 14.86 30.28
CA PRO A 237 -9.62 15.36 31.53
C PRO A 237 -10.41 16.66 31.32
N PRO A 238 -11.52 16.87 32.05
CA PRO A 238 -12.35 18.07 31.89
C PRO A 238 -11.56 19.32 32.29
N ARG A 239 -11.43 20.28 31.36
CA ARG A 239 -10.98 21.63 31.69
C ARG A 239 -12.10 22.34 32.46
N SER A 240 -11.96 22.41 33.78
CA SER A 240 -12.82 23.23 34.63
C SER A 240 -12.75 24.70 34.21
N SER A 241 -13.88 25.22 33.74
CA SER A 241 -14.06 26.64 33.41
C SER A 241 -14.68 27.37 34.60
N PHE A 242 -13.88 27.63 35.63
CA PHE A 242 -14.29 28.45 36.78
C PHE A 242 -13.41 29.71 36.86
N MET A 243 -14.02 30.88 36.65
CA MET A 243 -13.33 32.16 36.80
C MET A 243 -13.36 32.62 38.26
N GLY A 244 -12.19 32.73 38.88
CA GLY A 244 -11.97 33.31 40.22
C GLY A 244 -10.50 33.74 40.36
N PRO A 245 -10.18 34.83 41.09
CA PRO A 245 -8.89 35.50 40.94
C PRO A 245 -7.75 34.99 41.85
N MET A 246 -6.58 34.79 41.23
CA MET A 246 -5.21 35.05 41.73
C MET A 246 -4.88 34.88 43.24
N ALA A 247 -4.11 33.83 43.59
CA ALA A 247 -2.99 33.92 44.54
C ALA A 247 -2.06 32.68 44.52
N GLY A 248 -0.75 32.88 44.35
CA GLY A 248 0.30 32.12 45.07
C GLY A 248 0.84 30.78 44.53
N LEU A 249 2.12 30.81 44.07
CA LEU A 249 3.16 29.77 44.23
C LEU A 249 3.08 28.45 43.39
N PRO A 250 4.21 27.71 43.22
CA PRO A 250 4.41 26.85 42.05
C PRO A 250 4.04 25.36 42.27
N GLY A 251 3.23 24.81 41.37
CA GLY A 251 2.80 23.42 41.39
C GLY A 251 3.83 22.44 40.81
N GLY A 252 4.76 21.96 41.64
CA GLY A 252 5.43 20.68 41.38
C GLY A 252 4.40 19.56 41.44
N ARG A 253 4.17 18.83 40.33
CA ARG A 253 3.13 17.79 40.26
C ARG A 253 3.59 16.55 41.03
N ALA A 254 3.11 16.40 42.27
CA ALA A 254 3.48 15.28 43.13
C ALA A 254 3.27 13.92 42.43
N THR A 255 4.28 13.05 42.48
CA THR A 255 4.17 11.69 41.95
C THR A 255 3.33 10.83 42.90
N PRO A 256 2.49 9.90 42.39
CA PRO A 256 1.65 9.05 43.24
C PRO A 256 2.48 8.12 44.15
N SER A 257 3.75 7.88 43.81
CA SER A 257 4.74 7.15 44.61
C SER A 257 5.14 7.84 45.93
N ALA A 258 4.87 9.14 46.13
CA ALA A 258 5.47 9.96 47.18
C ALA A 258 4.99 9.71 48.63
N GLY A 259 4.14 8.71 48.88
CA GLY A 259 3.59 8.40 50.21
C GLY A 259 3.52 6.92 50.59
N MET A 260 4.05 6.01 49.74
CA MET A 260 4.05 4.57 49.98
C MET A 260 5.41 4.10 50.50
N SER A 261 5.44 3.11 51.38
CA SER A 261 6.69 2.45 51.75
C SER A 261 7.22 1.60 50.59
N LYS A 262 8.52 1.26 50.63
CA LYS A 262 9.16 0.46 49.57
C LYS A 262 8.45 -0.90 49.36
N GLY A 263 8.04 -1.56 50.44
CA GLY A 263 7.37 -2.87 50.37
C GLY A 263 5.96 -2.79 49.79
N GLU A 264 5.22 -1.71 50.06
CA GLU A 264 3.91 -1.46 49.43
C GLU A 264 4.06 -1.16 47.93
N LEU A 265 5.08 -0.38 47.55
CA LEU A 265 5.43 -0.14 46.14
C LEU A 265 5.80 -1.44 45.41
N GLU A 266 6.61 -2.31 46.02
CA GLU A 266 6.95 -3.62 45.45
C GLU A 266 5.70 -4.50 45.26
N GLN A 267 4.77 -4.53 46.23
CA GLN A 267 3.54 -5.32 46.13
C GLN A 267 2.52 -4.77 45.12
N GLU A 268 2.28 -3.46 45.07
CA GLU A 268 1.34 -2.85 44.10
C GLU A 268 1.90 -2.92 42.66
N VAL A 269 3.21 -2.79 42.47
CA VAL A 269 3.87 -3.02 41.16
C VAL A 269 3.65 -4.47 40.70
N GLU A 270 3.93 -5.46 41.55
CA GLU A 270 3.68 -6.89 41.29
C GLU A 270 2.20 -7.18 40.98
N GLN A 271 1.28 -6.59 41.75
CA GLN A 271 -0.16 -6.77 41.53
C GLN A 271 -0.61 -6.17 40.19
N ILE A 272 -0.08 -5.00 39.80
CA ILE A 272 -0.39 -4.39 38.51
C ILE A 272 0.17 -5.23 37.36
N ILE A 273 1.44 -5.67 37.42
CA ILE A 273 2.07 -6.54 36.41
C ILE A 273 1.19 -7.76 36.10
N ARG A 274 0.75 -8.48 37.14
CA ARG A 274 -0.11 -9.65 37.02
C ARG A 274 -1.51 -9.30 36.49
N SER A 275 -2.08 -8.16 36.89
CA SER A 275 -3.40 -7.73 36.42
C SER A 275 -3.45 -7.31 34.96
N MET A 276 -2.31 -6.89 34.38
CA MET A 276 -2.19 -6.42 33.00
C MET A 276 -1.62 -7.46 32.04
N GLY A 277 -1.17 -8.62 32.54
CA GLY A 277 -0.60 -9.68 31.70
C GLY A 277 0.65 -9.27 30.93
N LEU A 278 1.53 -8.46 31.55
CA LEU A 278 2.76 -7.99 30.89
C LEU A 278 3.70 -9.15 30.59
N ASP A 279 4.35 -9.12 29.43
CA ASP A 279 5.30 -10.15 29.04
C ASP A 279 6.62 -10.07 29.83
N GLU A 280 7.37 -11.16 29.82
CA GLU A 280 8.62 -11.31 30.57
C GLU A 280 9.68 -10.27 30.18
N ARG A 281 9.65 -9.74 28.95
CA ARG A 281 10.60 -8.71 28.49
C ARG A 281 10.24 -7.34 29.03
N ALA A 282 8.96 -6.96 28.98
CA ALA A 282 8.49 -5.73 29.60
C ALA A 282 8.70 -5.77 31.12
N THR A 283 8.41 -6.89 31.76
CA THR A 283 8.57 -7.11 33.20
C THR A 283 10.05 -7.07 33.61
N GLY A 284 10.94 -7.74 32.87
CA GLY A 284 12.39 -7.70 33.13
C GLY A 284 12.97 -6.29 33.12
N VAL A 285 12.72 -5.50 32.06
CA VAL A 285 13.23 -4.12 31.96
C VAL A 285 12.53 -3.17 32.95
N LEU A 286 11.30 -3.47 33.37
CA LEU A 286 10.62 -2.73 34.43
C LEU A 286 11.28 -2.92 35.81
N HIS A 287 11.84 -4.09 36.11
CA HIS A 287 12.61 -4.31 37.35
C HIS A 287 13.99 -3.63 37.35
N GLU A 288 14.54 -3.27 36.18
CA GLU A 288 15.77 -2.45 36.07
C GLU A 288 15.52 -0.95 36.38
N VAL A 289 14.26 -0.51 36.34
CA VAL A 289 13.85 0.87 36.64
C VAL A 289 13.61 1.05 38.14
N PRO A 290 14.04 2.18 38.76
CA PRO A 290 13.76 2.45 40.17
C PRO A 290 12.25 2.36 40.51
N LEU A 291 11.89 1.67 41.57
CA LEU A 291 10.50 1.31 41.95
C LEU A 291 9.48 2.46 41.87
N ALA A 292 9.84 3.68 42.30
CA ALA A 292 8.94 4.83 42.19
C ALA A 292 8.60 5.18 40.72
N LYS A 293 9.57 5.06 39.81
CA LYS A 293 9.40 5.27 38.37
C LYS A 293 8.70 4.11 37.68
N ALA A 294 8.98 2.87 38.10
CA ALA A 294 8.24 1.69 37.66
C ALA A 294 6.74 1.84 38.00
N TYR A 295 6.44 2.26 39.23
CA TYR A 295 5.07 2.54 39.66
C TYR A 295 4.42 3.72 38.94
N ASP A 296 5.16 4.82 38.68
CA ASP A 296 4.64 5.95 37.89
C ASP A 296 4.29 5.53 36.45
N ILE A 297 5.13 4.73 35.78
CA ILE A 297 4.90 4.17 34.43
C ILE A 297 3.68 3.24 34.42
N LEU A 298 3.59 2.31 35.37
CA LEU A 298 2.43 1.43 35.50
C LEU A 298 1.15 2.21 35.85
N SER A 299 1.24 3.27 36.63
CA SER A 299 0.11 4.16 36.95
C SER A 299 -0.36 4.98 35.75
N GLU A 300 0.54 5.34 34.84
CA GLU A 300 0.17 5.97 33.56
C GLU A 300 -0.51 4.96 32.63
N LEU A 301 0.03 3.74 32.50
CA LEU A 301 -0.62 2.66 31.75
C LEU A 301 -2.00 2.31 32.33
N LYS A 302 -2.17 2.25 33.67
CA LYS A 302 -3.44 1.96 34.36
C LYS A 302 -4.53 3.00 34.04
N ARG A 303 -4.15 4.22 33.65
CA ARG A 303 -5.07 5.29 33.19
C ARG A 303 -5.37 5.23 31.69
N HIS A 304 -4.48 4.64 30.89
CA HIS A 304 -4.55 4.64 29.43
C HIS A 304 -4.73 3.23 28.82
N TYR A 305 -4.98 2.20 29.64
CA TYR A 305 -5.03 0.79 29.25
C TYR A 305 -5.87 0.53 28.00
N ASN A 306 -7.12 1.00 27.97
CA ASN A 306 -8.05 0.84 26.84
C ASN A 306 -7.62 1.60 25.56
N SER A 307 -6.61 2.46 25.64
CA SER A 307 -6.03 3.22 24.51
C SER A 307 -4.66 2.68 24.07
N VAL A 308 -4.10 1.69 24.78
CA VAL A 308 -2.76 1.16 24.53
C VAL A 308 -2.87 -0.24 23.91
N ARG A 309 -2.73 -0.29 22.58
CA ARG A 309 -2.89 -1.52 21.76
C ARG A 309 -1.96 -2.68 22.16
N ASN A 310 -0.85 -2.41 22.84
CA ASN A 310 0.02 -3.43 23.43
C ASN A 310 0.65 -2.87 24.74
N PRO A 311 0.21 -3.34 25.93
CA PRO A 311 0.68 -2.80 27.21
C PRO A 311 2.16 -3.11 27.47
N SER A 312 2.65 -4.31 27.14
CA SER A 312 4.06 -4.68 27.27
C SER A 312 4.97 -3.76 26.47
N ALA A 313 4.62 -3.49 25.21
CA ALA A 313 5.39 -2.61 24.34
C ALA A 313 5.42 -1.16 24.84
N TYR A 314 4.34 -0.69 25.48
CA TYR A 314 4.32 0.62 26.13
C TYR A 314 5.28 0.67 27.33
N VAL A 315 5.17 -0.30 28.25
CA VAL A 315 6.03 -0.38 29.45
C VAL A 315 7.50 -0.51 29.07
N PHE A 316 7.84 -1.41 28.15
CA PHE A 316 9.21 -1.62 27.67
C PHE A 316 9.81 -0.31 27.13
N ASN A 317 9.11 0.40 26.24
CA ASN A 317 9.60 1.65 25.67
C ASN A 317 9.70 2.77 26.72
N ALA A 318 8.79 2.85 27.68
CA ALA A 318 8.86 3.82 28.78
C ALA A 318 10.07 3.56 29.69
N CYS A 319 10.34 2.29 30.02
CA CYS A 319 11.48 1.89 30.86
C CYS A 319 12.82 2.11 30.14
N VAL A 320 12.94 1.67 28.87
CA VAL A 320 14.11 1.91 28.02
C VAL A 320 14.40 3.41 27.89
N LYS A 321 13.38 4.27 27.79
CA LYS A 321 13.53 5.73 27.74
C LYS A 321 14.05 6.32 29.05
N GLU A 322 13.66 5.80 30.20
CA GLU A 322 14.12 6.29 31.51
C GLU A 322 15.52 5.78 31.86
N ILE A 323 15.88 4.55 31.45
CA ILE A 323 17.22 3.98 31.59
C ILE A 323 18.24 4.73 30.72
N ASN A 324 17.88 5.01 29.46
CA ASN A 324 18.74 5.72 28.48
C ASN A 324 18.54 7.23 28.45
N GLY A 325 17.68 7.77 29.32
CA GLY A 325 17.47 9.21 29.43
C GLY A 325 18.77 9.92 29.83
N PRO A 326 19.06 11.12 29.30
CA PRO A 326 20.25 11.86 29.69
C PRO A 326 20.17 12.19 31.18
N LYS A 327 20.96 11.48 31.99
CA LYS A 327 20.98 11.63 33.45
C LYS A 327 21.34 13.08 33.78
N GLY A 328 20.34 13.81 34.27
CA GLY A 328 20.49 15.23 34.60
C GLY A 328 21.64 15.46 35.57
N GLY A 329 22.36 16.57 35.37
CA GLY A 329 23.41 16.99 36.30
C GLY A 329 22.88 17.20 37.73
N PRO A 330 23.78 17.30 38.72
CA PRO A 330 23.38 17.51 40.11
C PRO A 330 22.49 18.76 40.27
N PRO A 331 21.55 18.77 41.24
CA PRO A 331 20.61 19.86 41.41
C PRO A 331 21.36 21.14 41.82
N ASP A 332 21.42 22.11 40.91
CA ASP A 332 22.14 23.36 41.13
C ASP A 332 21.43 24.24 42.17
N ALA A 333 22.21 24.81 43.09
CA ALA A 333 21.70 25.52 44.25
C ALA A 333 21.48 27.00 43.90
N GLY A 334 20.24 27.36 43.55
CA GLY A 334 19.92 28.67 43.00
C GLY A 334 20.29 29.86 43.90
N TYR A 335 20.96 30.86 43.30
CA TYR A 335 21.24 32.16 43.93
C TYR A 335 21.31 33.30 42.89
N GLY A 336 20.70 34.43 43.22
CA GLY A 336 20.85 35.72 42.52
C GLY A 336 20.11 35.86 41.17
N GLY A 337 19.76 37.06 40.72
CA GLY A 337 19.91 38.38 41.37
C GLY A 337 20.43 39.45 40.40
N CYS A 338 19.61 40.44 40.05
CA CYS A 338 20.00 41.51 39.13
C CYS A 338 20.99 42.50 39.76
N PHE A 339 22.11 42.80 39.09
CA PHE A 339 22.88 44.05 39.21
C PHE A 339 23.86 44.24 38.00
N PRO A 340 24.63 45.34 37.84
CA PRO A 340 24.85 45.97 36.53
C PRO A 340 26.26 45.73 35.93
N PRO A 341 26.50 46.08 34.64
CA PRO A 341 27.79 45.90 33.99
C PRO A 341 28.88 46.89 34.44
N PRO A 342 30.15 46.46 34.59
CA PRO A 342 31.30 47.34 34.85
C PRO A 342 31.90 47.93 33.54
N PRO A 343 32.63 49.07 33.59
CA PRO A 343 33.18 49.75 32.42
C PRO A 343 34.71 49.57 32.21
N GLY A 344 35.14 49.56 30.94
CA GLY A 344 36.55 49.66 30.51
C GLY A 344 37.40 48.38 30.68
N GLY A 345 38.60 48.27 30.09
CA GLY A 345 39.21 49.11 29.05
C GLY A 345 40.74 48.96 28.93
N MET A 346 41.23 48.48 27.76
CA MET A 346 42.67 48.37 27.37
C MET A 346 43.58 47.47 28.25
N PRO A 347 44.84 47.18 27.84
CA PRO A 347 45.43 47.11 26.49
C PRO A 347 46.00 45.70 26.14
N GLY A 348 46.43 45.48 24.89
CA GLY A 348 47.10 44.22 24.47
C GLY A 348 48.65 44.29 24.46
N PRO A 349 49.36 43.15 24.57
CA PRO A 349 50.82 43.08 24.51
C PRO A 349 51.37 42.99 23.05
N PRO A 350 52.58 43.51 22.76
CA PRO A 350 53.19 43.49 21.42
C PRO A 350 54.29 42.42 21.24
N GLY A 351 54.63 42.15 19.96
CA GLY A 351 55.80 41.33 19.55
C GLY A 351 55.46 39.85 19.26
N GLY A 352 55.91 39.21 18.17
CA GLY A 352 56.66 39.73 17.01
C GLY A 352 58.16 39.43 17.02
N MET A 353 58.56 38.17 16.81
CA MET A 353 59.94 37.76 16.49
C MET A 353 59.96 36.39 15.74
N PRO A 354 61.11 35.86 15.24
CA PRO A 354 61.21 35.54 13.81
C PRO A 354 61.37 34.05 13.46
N GLY A 355 61.35 33.74 12.16
CA GLY A 355 61.57 32.39 11.64
C GLY A 355 63.05 31.94 11.64
N PRO A 356 63.33 30.63 11.75
CA PRO A 356 64.69 30.08 11.74
C PRO A 356 65.28 29.97 10.31
N PRO A 357 66.59 30.21 10.12
CA PRO A 357 67.26 30.12 8.81
C PRO A 357 68.09 28.84 8.60
N GLY A 358 68.28 28.48 7.33
CA GLY A 358 69.26 27.47 6.86
C GLY A 358 68.76 26.00 6.87
N GLY A 359 69.32 25.10 6.06
CA GLY A 359 70.27 25.31 4.94
C GLY A 359 71.23 24.12 4.72
N MET A 360 71.32 23.65 3.46
CA MET A 360 72.29 22.65 2.96
C MET A 360 72.21 21.21 3.53
N PRO A 361 72.84 20.18 2.90
CA PRO A 361 73.25 20.03 1.49
C PRO A 361 72.80 18.68 0.84
N GLY A 362 73.13 18.47 -0.44
CA GLY A 362 73.28 17.12 -1.05
C GLY A 362 74.76 16.67 -1.04
N PRO A 363 75.24 15.74 -1.90
CA PRO A 363 74.56 14.98 -2.96
C PRO A 363 74.31 13.50 -2.52
N PRO A 364 74.96 12.37 -2.95
CA PRO A 364 76.00 12.10 -3.95
C PRO A 364 75.42 11.48 -5.26
N MET A 365 75.95 10.35 -5.76
CA MET A 365 75.53 9.59 -6.95
C MET A 365 75.39 8.08 -6.67
N GLY A 366 74.58 7.39 -7.48
CA GLY A 366 74.96 6.10 -8.08
C GLY A 366 74.51 4.79 -7.41
N MET A 367 73.65 4.04 -8.11
CA MET A 367 73.58 2.57 -8.04
C MET A 367 73.38 1.97 -9.46
N PRO A 368 73.73 0.69 -9.70
CA PRO A 368 74.10 0.22 -11.04
C PRO A 368 72.93 -0.28 -11.91
N GLY A 369 73.18 -0.35 -13.23
CA GLY A 369 72.29 -1.01 -14.18
C GLY A 369 72.33 -2.55 -14.10
N PRO A 370 71.40 -3.24 -14.78
CA PRO A 370 71.31 -4.71 -14.76
C PRO A 370 72.49 -5.39 -15.48
N PRO A 371 72.90 -6.60 -15.05
CA PRO A 371 74.01 -7.32 -15.66
C PRO A 371 73.68 -7.80 -17.08
N PRO A 372 74.55 -7.56 -18.08
CA PRO A 372 74.34 -8.01 -19.46
C PRO A 372 74.94 -9.40 -19.73
N GLY A 373 74.27 -10.19 -20.58
CA GLY A 373 74.93 -11.23 -21.38
C GLY A 373 74.55 -12.69 -21.12
N MET A 374 73.47 -13.14 -21.77
CA MET A 374 73.41 -14.51 -22.31
C MET A 374 72.74 -14.50 -23.70
N PRO A 375 73.49 -14.68 -24.80
CA PRO A 375 72.94 -15.01 -26.10
C PRO A 375 72.85 -16.53 -26.28
N THR A 376 71.85 -17.01 -27.01
CA THR A 376 72.00 -17.88 -28.20
C THR A 376 70.63 -18.26 -28.76
N GLY A 377 70.43 -18.02 -30.06
CA GLY A 377 69.37 -18.67 -30.84
C GLY A 377 69.70 -20.13 -31.18
N PRO A 378 68.82 -20.82 -31.93
CA PRO A 378 68.83 -22.27 -32.07
C PRO A 378 69.77 -22.81 -33.15
N PRO A 379 70.07 -24.12 -33.08
CA PRO A 379 70.28 -24.95 -34.26
C PRO A 379 69.24 -26.09 -34.36
N SER A 380 68.67 -26.29 -35.55
CA SER A 380 67.86 -27.47 -35.90
C SER A 380 68.76 -28.68 -36.21
N GLY A 381 68.30 -29.93 -36.02
CA GLY A 381 69.12 -31.07 -36.51
C GLY A 381 68.79 -32.54 -36.19
N MET A 382 67.60 -33.05 -36.58
CA MET A 382 67.38 -34.48 -36.94
C MET A 382 67.60 -35.54 -35.80
N PRO A 383 67.38 -36.86 -36.02
CA PRO A 383 66.73 -37.57 -37.13
C PRO A 383 65.43 -38.31 -36.73
N GLY A 384 64.80 -39.00 -37.70
CA GLY A 384 63.51 -39.71 -37.53
C GLY A 384 63.60 -41.15 -36.99
N PRO A 385 62.45 -41.81 -36.76
CA PRO A 385 62.37 -43.12 -36.11
C PRO A 385 62.65 -44.30 -37.06
N PRO A 386 63.33 -45.37 -36.59
CA PRO A 386 63.45 -46.64 -37.33
C PRO A 386 62.16 -47.48 -37.24
N PRO A 387 61.79 -48.23 -38.28
CA PRO A 387 60.54 -49.01 -38.30
C PRO A 387 60.69 -50.43 -37.72
N GLY A 388 59.77 -50.80 -36.82
CA GLY A 388 59.38 -52.19 -36.54
C GLY A 388 60.19 -52.97 -35.49
N MET A 389 59.50 -53.37 -34.41
CA MET A 389 59.69 -54.62 -33.65
C MET A 389 58.32 -54.97 -32.99
N PRO A 390 58.01 -56.25 -32.68
CA PRO A 390 56.62 -56.71 -32.58
C PRO A 390 56.10 -57.07 -31.17
N MET A 391 54.76 -57.13 -31.08
CA MET A 391 53.95 -58.07 -30.26
C MET A 391 54.45 -58.52 -28.87
N GLY A 392 53.72 -58.06 -27.83
CA GLY A 392 53.17 -59.00 -26.83
C GLY A 392 53.58 -58.84 -25.37
N MET A 393 52.74 -58.18 -24.56
CA MET A 393 51.99 -58.82 -23.45
C MET A 393 50.95 -57.87 -22.84
N PRO A 394 49.87 -58.39 -22.21
CA PRO A 394 48.83 -57.56 -21.60
C PRO A 394 49.18 -57.15 -20.16
N GLY A 395 49.34 -55.84 -19.93
CA GLY A 395 49.29 -55.27 -18.57
C GLY A 395 47.85 -55.06 -18.09
N PRO A 396 47.58 -55.07 -16.77
CA PRO A 396 46.25 -54.80 -16.22
C PRO A 396 45.82 -53.35 -16.48
N PRO A 397 44.50 -53.07 -16.58
CA PRO A 397 43.98 -51.73 -16.91
C PRO A 397 44.08 -50.75 -15.72
N SER A 398 45.26 -50.16 -15.53
CA SER A 398 45.49 -49.03 -14.63
C SER A 398 45.38 -47.70 -15.38
N GLY A 399 44.21 -47.07 -15.34
CA GLY A 399 43.94 -45.85 -16.13
C GLY A 399 42.57 -45.20 -15.90
N PHE A 400 42.09 -45.13 -14.65
CA PHE A 400 40.97 -44.23 -14.33
C PHE A 400 41.42 -42.77 -14.54
N PRO A 401 40.62 -41.91 -15.19
CA PRO A 401 40.99 -40.52 -15.42
C PRO A 401 41.01 -39.73 -14.10
N PRO A 402 42.06 -38.93 -13.82
CA PRO A 402 42.11 -38.08 -12.64
C PRO A 402 41.04 -36.99 -12.76
N GLY A 403 39.98 -37.10 -11.94
CA GLY A 403 38.82 -36.20 -11.97
C GLY A 403 37.51 -36.84 -11.48
N MET A 404 37.39 -38.18 -11.57
CA MET A 404 36.34 -38.92 -10.85
C MET A 404 36.75 -39.18 -9.41
N GLU A 405 36.65 -38.14 -8.57
CA GLU A 405 36.59 -38.31 -7.12
C GLU A 405 35.29 -39.04 -6.74
N ASP A 406 35.35 -39.89 -5.72
CA ASP A 406 34.20 -40.67 -5.27
C ASP A 406 33.05 -39.74 -4.81
N PRO A 407 31.84 -39.84 -5.39
CA PRO A 407 30.69 -39.05 -4.96
C PRO A 407 30.31 -39.29 -3.49
N ALA A 408 30.63 -40.46 -2.92
CA ALA A 408 30.48 -40.71 -1.49
C ALA A 408 31.47 -39.89 -0.65
N ALA A 409 32.72 -39.74 -1.11
CA ALA A 409 33.72 -38.91 -0.45
C ALA A 409 33.32 -37.42 -0.47
N ARG A 410 32.89 -36.89 -1.62
CA ARG A 410 32.37 -35.51 -1.74
C ARG A 410 31.12 -35.27 -0.88
N LYS A 411 30.23 -36.26 -0.76
CA LYS A 411 29.08 -36.18 0.15
C LYS A 411 29.50 -36.17 1.63
N ALA A 412 30.52 -36.94 2.01
CA ALA A 412 31.07 -36.94 3.37
C ALA A 412 31.82 -35.63 3.70
N GLU A 413 32.48 -35.02 2.72
CA GLU A 413 33.07 -33.69 2.86
C GLU A 413 32.00 -32.61 3.06
N LEU A 414 30.95 -32.62 2.22
CA LEU A 414 29.81 -31.69 2.36
C LEU A 414 29.15 -31.81 3.73
N GLN A 415 28.97 -33.03 4.24
CA GLN A 415 28.42 -33.29 5.57
C GLN A 415 29.30 -32.67 6.70
N ARG A 416 30.62 -32.87 6.66
CA ARG A 416 31.55 -32.24 7.61
C ARG A 416 31.53 -30.71 7.52
N ALA A 417 31.37 -30.16 6.32
CA ALA A 417 31.32 -28.73 6.09
C ALA A 417 30.01 -28.12 6.64
N ILE A 418 28.88 -28.81 6.51
CA ILE A 418 27.59 -28.47 7.15
C ILE A 418 27.75 -28.45 8.68
N GLU A 419 28.32 -29.51 9.26
CA GLU A 419 28.52 -29.64 10.72
C GLU A 419 29.45 -28.54 11.27
N LYS A 420 30.53 -28.21 10.55
CA LYS A 420 31.47 -27.13 10.91
C LYS A 420 30.80 -25.75 11.05
N TRP A 421 29.81 -25.45 10.20
CA TRP A 421 29.15 -24.14 10.16
C TRP A 421 27.80 -24.09 10.88
N ASN A 422 27.32 -25.22 11.42
CA ASN A 422 26.04 -25.34 12.13
C ASN A 422 24.87 -24.71 11.35
N LEU A 423 24.75 -25.08 10.07
CA LEU A 423 23.74 -24.56 9.16
C LEU A 423 22.33 -25.05 9.53
N ASP A 424 21.32 -24.20 9.36
CA ASP A 424 19.92 -24.57 9.63
C ASP A 424 19.29 -25.44 8.53
N GLU A 425 18.13 -26.04 8.83
CA GLU A 425 17.40 -26.93 7.90
C GLU A 425 17.00 -26.24 6.59
N THR A 426 16.84 -24.91 6.57
CA THR A 426 16.49 -24.16 5.35
C THR A 426 17.71 -23.96 4.45
N ALA A 427 18.87 -23.66 5.04
CA ALA A 427 20.15 -23.60 4.34
C ALA A 427 20.57 -24.97 3.80
N LEU A 428 20.40 -26.02 4.62
CA LEU A 428 20.64 -27.41 4.23
C LEU A 428 19.69 -27.85 3.10
N GLY A 429 18.40 -27.56 3.23
CA GLY A 429 17.40 -27.85 2.20
C GLY A 429 17.64 -27.12 0.88
N ALA A 430 18.27 -25.94 0.91
CA ALA A 430 18.70 -25.21 -0.29
C ALA A 430 19.98 -25.79 -0.92
N LEU A 431 20.98 -26.17 -0.10
CA LEU A 431 22.21 -26.83 -0.57
C LEU A 431 21.93 -28.18 -1.24
N LEU A 432 20.98 -28.96 -0.73
CA LEU A 432 20.62 -30.28 -1.30
C LEU A 432 19.88 -30.21 -2.64
N GLN A 433 19.50 -29.01 -3.11
CA GLN A 433 18.86 -28.81 -4.43
C GLN A 433 19.85 -28.48 -5.55
N ILE A 434 21.12 -28.24 -5.23
CA ILE A 434 22.19 -27.96 -6.21
C ILE A 434 23.22 -29.11 -6.23
N PRO A 435 24.00 -29.27 -7.31
CA PRO A 435 25.05 -30.29 -7.39
C PRO A 435 26.06 -30.17 -6.25
N SER A 436 26.51 -31.29 -5.69
CA SER A 436 27.36 -31.33 -4.48
C SER A 436 28.67 -30.55 -4.62
N ASP A 437 29.21 -30.47 -5.84
CA ASP A 437 30.35 -29.63 -6.23
C ASP A 437 30.08 -28.14 -6.03
N GLN A 438 28.90 -27.65 -6.41
CA GLN A 438 28.49 -26.25 -6.25
C GLN A 438 28.03 -25.96 -4.81
N ALA A 439 27.50 -26.98 -4.11
CA ALA A 439 27.24 -26.90 -2.68
C ALA A 439 28.55 -26.72 -1.89
N LEU A 440 29.60 -27.48 -2.22
CA LEU A 440 30.94 -27.32 -1.64
C LEU A 440 31.58 -25.97 -1.99
N GLU A 441 31.46 -25.50 -3.25
CA GLU A 441 31.90 -24.16 -3.67
C GLU A 441 31.29 -23.06 -2.79
N ILE A 442 29.97 -23.12 -2.53
CA ILE A 442 29.25 -22.16 -1.69
C ILE A 442 29.70 -22.23 -0.22
N ILE A 443 29.85 -23.42 0.37
CA ILE A 443 30.29 -23.53 1.76
C ILE A 443 31.77 -23.14 1.93
N ASN A 444 32.61 -23.40 0.92
CA ASN A 444 34.01 -22.96 0.92
C ASN A 444 34.17 -21.45 0.68
N SER A 445 33.13 -20.76 0.21
CA SER A 445 33.08 -19.29 0.13
C SER A 445 32.69 -18.59 1.45
N LEU A 446 32.36 -19.34 2.51
CA LEU A 446 32.13 -18.78 3.84
C LEU A 446 33.44 -18.38 4.53
N ASP A 447 33.62 -17.08 4.75
CA ASP A 447 34.60 -16.53 5.68
C ASP A 447 34.13 -16.72 7.15
N ALA A 448 35.06 -16.86 8.09
CA ALA A 448 34.77 -16.85 9.52
C ALA A 448 34.13 -15.53 10.01
N GLY A 449 34.26 -14.45 9.24
CA GLY A 449 33.56 -13.17 9.47
C GLY A 449 32.06 -13.18 9.12
N VAL A 450 31.50 -14.24 8.52
CA VAL A 450 30.08 -14.28 8.12
C VAL A 450 29.16 -14.45 9.33
N ARG A 451 28.57 -13.34 9.80
CA ARG A 451 27.72 -13.25 11.01
C ARG A 451 26.48 -14.17 11.02
N ASN A 452 26.01 -14.64 9.87
CA ASN A 452 24.97 -15.67 9.77
C ASN A 452 25.25 -16.55 8.52
N PRO A 453 25.92 -17.71 8.67
CA PRO A 453 26.29 -18.55 7.53
C PRO A 453 25.06 -19.18 6.85
N SER A 454 24.01 -19.55 7.60
CA SER A 454 22.78 -20.13 7.03
C SER A 454 22.07 -19.19 6.06
N ALA A 455 21.95 -17.91 6.41
CA ALA A 455 21.31 -16.91 5.55
C ALA A 455 22.11 -16.65 4.26
N PHE A 456 23.45 -16.59 4.38
CA PHE A 456 24.35 -16.48 3.22
C PHE A 456 24.21 -17.69 2.30
N VAL A 457 24.34 -18.91 2.84
CA VAL A 457 24.22 -20.18 2.12
C VAL A 457 22.88 -20.31 1.42
N THR A 458 21.77 -20.02 2.10
CA THR A 458 20.41 -20.06 1.52
C THR A 458 20.29 -19.13 0.32
N THR A 459 20.89 -17.94 0.40
CA THR A 459 20.84 -16.92 -0.66
C THR A 459 21.72 -17.32 -1.85
N ALA A 460 22.94 -17.78 -1.60
CA ALA A 460 23.87 -18.24 -2.63
C ALA A 460 23.35 -19.48 -3.37
N ALA A 461 22.81 -20.47 -2.65
CA ALA A 461 22.26 -21.69 -3.25
C ALA A 461 21.04 -21.38 -4.14
N ARG A 462 20.13 -20.49 -3.71
CA ARG A 462 19.00 -20.03 -4.54
C ARG A 462 19.47 -19.32 -5.81
N LYS A 463 20.44 -18.41 -5.71
CA LYS A 463 21.01 -17.71 -6.88
C LYS A 463 21.68 -18.69 -7.84
N ARG A 464 22.33 -19.75 -7.32
CA ARG A 464 22.95 -20.81 -8.14
C ARG A 464 21.89 -21.69 -8.83
N LEU A 465 20.81 -22.05 -8.13
CA LEU A 465 19.66 -22.77 -8.67
C LEU A 465 18.98 -21.97 -9.81
N GLU A 466 18.79 -20.67 -9.62
CA GLU A 466 18.28 -19.75 -10.64
C GLU A 466 19.21 -19.66 -11.86
N THR A 467 20.53 -19.56 -11.63
CA THR A 467 21.53 -19.59 -12.70
C THR A 467 21.48 -20.90 -13.50
N LEU A 468 21.36 -22.04 -12.81
CA LEU A 468 21.21 -23.35 -13.43
C LEU A 468 19.93 -23.43 -14.28
N ALA A 469 18.80 -22.94 -13.76
CA ALA A 469 17.54 -22.89 -14.51
C ALA A 469 17.62 -22.01 -15.77
N GLN A 470 18.30 -20.86 -15.70
CA GLN A 470 18.51 -19.97 -16.85
C GLN A 470 19.48 -20.56 -17.90
N SER A 471 20.51 -21.31 -17.46
CA SER A 471 21.45 -22.00 -18.35
C SER A 471 20.92 -23.32 -18.92
N GLY A 472 19.90 -23.92 -18.31
CA GLY A 472 19.48 -25.31 -18.50
C GLY A 472 18.65 -25.62 -19.75
N GLY A 473 18.71 -24.77 -20.78
CA GLY A 473 17.84 -24.78 -21.97
C GLY A 473 18.03 -25.93 -22.98
N GLY A 474 18.23 -27.17 -22.51
CA GLY A 474 18.19 -28.39 -23.33
C GLY A 474 19.51 -29.17 -23.43
N ALA A 475 19.74 -30.09 -22.48
CA ALA A 475 20.73 -31.17 -22.63
C ALA A 475 20.45 -32.36 -21.69
N PHE A 476 20.14 -32.11 -20.42
CA PHE A 476 20.08 -33.13 -19.36
C PHE A 476 18.69 -33.75 -19.14
N ASN A 477 18.14 -34.38 -20.17
CA ASN A 477 16.96 -35.25 -20.03
C ASN A 477 17.25 -36.64 -20.62
N HIS A 478 17.45 -37.64 -19.74
CA HIS A 478 16.81 -38.96 -19.86
C HIS A 478 17.21 -39.98 -18.76
N ALA A 479 18.37 -39.85 -18.11
CA ALA A 479 18.87 -40.88 -17.17
C ALA A 479 18.40 -40.73 -15.71
N GLY A 480 18.53 -39.54 -15.11
CA GLY A 480 18.31 -39.35 -13.65
C GLY A 480 16.88 -39.02 -13.20
N SER A 481 15.91 -38.97 -14.12
CA SER A 481 14.57 -38.42 -13.82
C SER A 481 13.69 -39.34 -12.95
N ALA A 482 13.90 -40.66 -13.01
CA ALA A 482 13.08 -41.64 -12.31
C ALA A 482 13.24 -41.56 -10.77
N ASP A 483 14.48 -41.53 -10.29
CA ASP A 483 14.77 -41.47 -8.85
C ASP A 483 14.34 -40.12 -8.25
N PHE A 484 14.58 -39.03 -8.98
CA PHE A 484 14.15 -37.68 -8.56
C PHE A 484 12.62 -37.58 -8.42
N ARG A 485 11.86 -38.09 -9.40
CA ARG A 485 10.39 -38.14 -9.31
C ARG A 485 9.88 -39.09 -8.21
N SER A 486 10.61 -40.16 -7.92
CA SER A 486 10.27 -41.09 -6.84
C SER A 486 10.45 -40.42 -5.47
N ASN A 487 11.57 -39.71 -5.27
CA ASN A 487 11.84 -38.94 -4.05
C ASN A 487 10.82 -37.79 -3.86
N LEU A 488 10.50 -37.02 -4.92
CA LEU A 488 9.45 -36.01 -4.87
C LEU A 488 8.08 -36.58 -4.47
N LYS A 489 7.72 -37.77 -5.00
CA LYS A 489 6.47 -38.44 -4.63
C LYS A 489 6.47 -38.89 -3.16
N GLU A 490 7.59 -39.42 -2.68
CA GLU A 490 7.73 -39.76 -1.26
C GLU A 490 7.64 -38.52 -0.35
N GLN A 491 8.22 -37.39 -0.78
CA GLN A 491 8.12 -36.10 -0.07
C GLN A 491 6.66 -35.61 0.02
N VAL A 492 5.88 -35.70 -1.07
CA VAL A 492 4.43 -35.38 -1.08
C VAL A 492 3.66 -36.29 -0.11
N GLU A 493 3.86 -37.61 -0.17
CA GLU A 493 3.19 -38.56 0.72
C GLU A 493 3.56 -38.36 2.20
N ASN A 494 4.81 -37.99 2.49
CA ASN A 494 5.27 -37.72 3.86
C ASN A 494 4.80 -36.36 4.40
N LEU A 495 4.52 -35.38 3.54
CA LEU A 495 3.84 -34.14 3.92
C LEU A 495 2.34 -34.38 4.13
N ILE A 496 1.67 -35.12 3.26
CA ILE A 496 0.26 -35.51 3.40
C ILE A 496 0.01 -36.18 4.76
N LYS A 497 0.83 -37.18 5.14
CA LYS A 497 0.74 -37.87 6.44
C LYS A 497 0.95 -36.96 7.66
N LYS A 498 1.64 -35.82 7.50
CA LYS A 498 1.87 -34.84 8.57
C LYS A 498 0.77 -33.78 8.67
N SER A 499 -0.09 -33.64 7.66
CA SER A 499 -1.06 -32.56 7.54
C SER A 499 -2.51 -32.96 7.79
N ASP A 500 -2.77 -34.20 8.21
CA ASP A 500 -4.09 -34.73 8.62
C ASP A 500 -5.24 -34.34 7.65
N LEU A 501 -4.97 -34.54 6.36
CA LEU A 501 -5.84 -34.13 5.26
C LEU A 501 -6.92 -35.18 4.97
N ASP A 502 -8.11 -34.73 4.57
CA ASP A 502 -9.21 -35.63 4.20
C ASP A 502 -8.94 -36.37 2.87
N ASP A 503 -9.57 -37.53 2.69
CA ASP A 503 -9.37 -38.38 1.51
C ASP A 503 -9.60 -37.64 0.17
N LYS A 504 -10.43 -36.58 0.17
CA LYS A 504 -10.70 -35.76 -1.02
C LYS A 504 -9.55 -34.81 -1.34
N ALA A 505 -9.01 -34.12 -0.33
CA ALA A 505 -7.81 -33.31 -0.48
C ALA A 505 -6.59 -34.17 -0.84
N VAL A 506 -6.45 -35.35 -0.23
CA VAL A 506 -5.39 -36.33 -0.54
C VAL A 506 -5.53 -36.90 -1.94
N GLY A 507 -6.75 -37.25 -2.37
CA GLY A 507 -7.04 -37.67 -3.74
C GLY A 507 -6.65 -36.62 -4.76
N LEU A 508 -7.09 -35.37 -4.56
CA LEU A 508 -6.78 -34.26 -5.46
C LEU A 508 -5.27 -33.96 -5.53
N LEU A 509 -4.55 -34.02 -4.39
CA LEU A 509 -3.08 -33.86 -4.38
C LEU A 509 -2.36 -34.97 -5.16
N ARG A 510 -2.91 -36.18 -5.21
CA ARG A 510 -2.36 -37.31 -6.00
C ARG A 510 -2.70 -37.25 -7.49
N GLU A 511 -3.73 -36.50 -7.88
CA GLU A 511 -4.09 -36.22 -9.28
C GLU A 511 -3.29 -35.04 -9.88
N LEU A 512 -2.72 -34.18 -9.05
CA LEU A 512 -1.91 -33.04 -9.47
C LEU A 512 -0.49 -33.45 -9.92
N PRO A 513 0.17 -32.63 -10.77
CA PRO A 513 1.62 -32.66 -10.91
C PRO A 513 2.30 -32.50 -9.54
N LEU A 514 3.37 -33.27 -9.30
CA LEU A 514 4.08 -33.30 -8.01
C LEU A 514 4.55 -31.91 -7.57
N GLU A 515 4.94 -31.10 -8.55
CA GLU A 515 5.39 -29.72 -8.38
C GLU A 515 4.27 -28.82 -7.83
N GLY A 516 3.03 -28.98 -8.34
CA GLY A 516 1.86 -28.26 -7.87
C GLY A 516 1.34 -28.76 -6.51
N ALA A 517 1.44 -30.07 -6.26
CA ALA A 517 1.14 -30.64 -4.95
C ALA A 517 2.08 -30.08 -3.87
N LEU A 518 3.38 -29.96 -4.16
CA LEU A 518 4.37 -29.37 -3.27
C LEU A 518 4.19 -27.85 -3.10
N GLU A 519 3.81 -27.10 -4.14
CA GLU A 519 3.45 -25.67 -4.02
C GLU A 519 2.32 -25.48 -3.00
N ILE A 520 1.24 -26.26 -3.13
CA ILE A 520 0.04 -26.17 -2.27
C ILE A 520 0.35 -26.59 -0.83
N LEU A 521 1.09 -27.69 -0.64
CA LEU A 521 1.49 -28.15 0.70
C LEU A 521 2.48 -27.17 1.37
N GLY A 522 3.40 -26.58 0.60
CA GLY A 522 4.33 -25.56 1.09
C GLY A 522 3.64 -24.23 1.45
N GLU A 523 2.63 -23.81 0.68
CA GLU A 523 1.75 -22.70 1.05
C GLU A 523 0.95 -22.99 2.32
N LEU A 524 0.36 -24.19 2.42
CA LEU A 524 -0.40 -24.63 3.59
C LEU A 524 0.46 -24.60 4.85
N GLN A 525 1.69 -25.14 4.79
CA GLN A 525 2.61 -25.16 5.93
C GLN A 525 3.00 -23.74 6.38
N ARG A 526 3.17 -22.78 5.47
CA ARG A 526 3.43 -21.37 5.81
C ARG A 526 2.22 -20.65 6.40
N LYS A 527 1.01 -21.11 6.10
CA LYS A 527 -0.27 -20.49 6.51
C LYS A 527 -1.00 -21.33 7.58
N TRP A 528 -0.33 -22.31 8.18
CA TRP A 528 -0.95 -23.38 8.97
C TRP A 528 -1.90 -22.85 10.06
N ASP A 529 -1.43 -21.93 10.89
CA ASP A 529 -2.22 -21.36 12.00
C ASP A 529 -3.40 -20.50 11.51
N GLN A 530 -3.23 -19.87 10.33
CA GLN A 530 -4.22 -19.01 9.69
C GLN A 530 -5.35 -19.84 9.06
N VAL A 531 -5.02 -21.00 8.47
CA VAL A 531 -5.96 -21.87 7.77
C VAL A 531 -6.85 -22.63 8.76
N ARG A 532 -8.14 -22.26 8.84
CA ARG A 532 -9.11 -22.90 9.74
C ARG A 532 -9.37 -24.39 9.42
N ASN A 533 -9.23 -24.79 8.16
CA ASN A 533 -9.45 -26.17 7.70
C ASN A 533 -8.42 -26.50 6.59
N PRO A 534 -7.35 -27.26 6.92
CA PRO A 534 -6.30 -27.64 5.97
C PRO A 534 -6.83 -28.33 4.71
N SER A 535 -7.68 -29.34 4.87
CA SER A 535 -8.28 -30.11 3.78
C SER A 535 -9.06 -29.23 2.80
N ALA A 536 -9.89 -28.32 3.32
CA ALA A 536 -10.65 -27.37 2.49
C ALA A 536 -9.74 -26.34 1.80
N TYR A 537 -8.63 -25.92 2.42
CA TYR A 537 -7.64 -25.06 1.75
C TYR A 537 -6.97 -25.79 0.60
N VAL A 538 -6.44 -27.00 0.86
CA VAL A 538 -5.77 -27.84 -0.14
C VAL A 538 -6.70 -28.15 -1.31
N PHE A 539 -7.95 -28.55 -1.05
CA PHE A 539 -8.92 -28.85 -2.09
C PHE A 539 -9.19 -27.63 -2.99
N ASN A 540 -9.48 -26.46 -2.39
CA ASN A 540 -9.72 -25.23 -3.15
C ASN A 540 -8.46 -24.73 -3.89
N ALA A 541 -7.27 -24.90 -3.32
CA ALA A 541 -6.01 -24.55 -3.96
C ALA A 541 -5.69 -25.49 -5.13
N GLY A 542 -5.96 -26.79 -4.99
CA GLY A 542 -5.80 -27.80 -6.03
C GLY A 542 -6.74 -27.60 -7.22
N VAL A 543 -8.02 -27.30 -6.97
CA VAL A 543 -8.97 -26.93 -8.04
C VAL A 543 -8.50 -25.67 -8.77
N LYS A 544 -8.02 -24.64 -8.04
CA LYS A 544 -7.42 -23.44 -8.64
C LYS A 544 -6.07 -23.68 -9.34
N PHE A 545 -5.37 -24.77 -9.02
CA PHE A 545 -4.17 -25.18 -9.74
C PHE A 545 -4.54 -25.91 -11.03
N GLN A 546 -5.45 -26.90 -10.97
CA GLN A 546 -5.98 -27.57 -12.17
C GLN A 546 -6.56 -26.59 -13.17
N GLU A 547 -7.35 -25.59 -12.72
CA GLU A 547 -7.92 -24.58 -13.60
C GLU A 547 -6.85 -23.67 -14.23
N ARG A 548 -5.84 -23.23 -13.46
CA ARG A 548 -4.68 -22.48 -14.02
C ARG A 548 -3.88 -23.34 -15.00
N SER A 549 -3.62 -24.61 -14.69
CA SER A 549 -2.93 -25.55 -15.60
C SER A 549 -3.73 -25.78 -16.88
N ARG A 550 -5.05 -25.91 -16.80
CA ARG A 550 -5.96 -26.06 -17.94
C ARG A 550 -6.00 -24.81 -18.83
N GLN A 551 -5.90 -23.62 -18.23
CA GLN A 551 -5.76 -22.36 -18.97
C GLN A 551 -4.38 -22.23 -19.65
N GLN A 552 -3.32 -22.77 -19.05
CA GLN A 552 -1.96 -22.75 -19.62
C GLN A 552 -1.69 -23.85 -20.66
N GLN A 553 -2.32 -25.03 -20.54
CA GLN A 553 -2.13 -26.17 -21.44
C GLN A 553 -2.96 -26.11 -22.75
N MET A 554 -3.57 -24.97 -23.07
CA MET A 554 -4.36 -24.76 -24.29
C MET A 554 -3.61 -23.83 -25.29
N PRO A 555 -2.62 -24.33 -26.04
CA PRO A 555 -1.89 -23.52 -27.01
C PRO A 555 -2.79 -23.15 -28.22
N GLY A 556 -3.21 -21.89 -28.28
CA GLY A 556 -3.77 -21.27 -29.49
C GLY A 556 -5.23 -21.61 -29.85
N GLY A 557 -6.00 -22.20 -28.95
CA GLY A 557 -7.43 -22.51 -29.18
C GLY A 557 -8.37 -21.58 -28.39
N HIS A 558 -9.24 -20.83 -29.08
CA HIS A 558 -10.25 -20.00 -28.40
C HIS A 558 -11.24 -20.85 -27.60
N SER A 559 -11.33 -20.62 -26.28
CA SER A 559 -12.27 -21.36 -25.42
C SER A 559 -13.73 -21.02 -25.77
N PRO A 560 -14.59 -22.01 -26.08
CA PRO A 560 -15.98 -21.76 -26.47
C PRO A 560 -16.80 -21.12 -25.35
N MET A 561 -16.50 -21.43 -24.07
CA MET A 561 -17.18 -20.82 -22.92
C MET A 561 -16.93 -19.31 -22.82
N LEU A 562 -15.79 -18.79 -23.29
CA LEU A 562 -15.54 -17.35 -23.31
C LEU A 562 -16.34 -16.65 -24.43
N ALA A 563 -16.52 -17.31 -25.57
CA ALA A 563 -17.38 -16.80 -26.64
C ALA A 563 -18.87 -16.81 -26.22
N GLU A 564 -19.30 -17.86 -25.52
CA GLU A 564 -20.63 -17.95 -24.92
C GLU A 564 -20.84 -16.87 -23.85
N ARG A 565 -19.91 -16.71 -22.90
CA ARG A 565 -19.94 -15.63 -21.89
C ARG A 565 -19.99 -14.24 -22.52
N MET A 566 -19.27 -14.01 -23.62
CA MET A 566 -19.31 -12.75 -24.37
C MET A 566 -20.70 -12.50 -24.99
N GLU A 567 -21.35 -13.50 -25.60
CA GLU A 567 -22.69 -13.33 -26.17
C GLU A 567 -23.78 -13.15 -25.08
N VAL A 568 -23.69 -13.89 -23.96
CA VAL A 568 -24.60 -13.70 -22.81
C VAL A 568 -24.52 -12.29 -22.24
N LEU A 569 -23.30 -11.74 -22.08
CA LEU A 569 -23.10 -10.35 -21.67
C LEU A 569 -23.58 -9.35 -22.73
N ALA A 570 -23.33 -9.61 -24.02
CA ALA A 570 -23.80 -8.77 -25.12
C ALA A 570 -25.34 -8.78 -25.27
N GLU A 571 -26.01 -9.84 -24.86
CA GLU A 571 -27.46 -9.94 -24.74
C GLU A 571 -27.98 -9.22 -23.51
N HIS A 572 -27.36 -9.41 -22.34
CA HIS A 572 -27.72 -8.71 -21.10
C HIS A 572 -27.69 -7.18 -21.24
N PHE A 573 -26.70 -6.63 -21.96
CA PHE A 573 -26.61 -5.19 -22.26
C PHE A 573 -27.39 -4.76 -23.53
N CYS A 574 -28.24 -5.63 -24.10
CA CYS A 574 -29.05 -5.36 -25.29
C CYS A 574 -28.27 -4.78 -26.49
N LEU A 575 -27.05 -5.28 -26.73
CA LEU A 575 -26.16 -4.70 -27.73
C LEU A 575 -26.66 -4.94 -29.16
N ASP A 576 -26.58 -3.89 -29.98
CA ASP A 576 -26.92 -3.96 -31.40
C ASP A 576 -25.90 -4.78 -32.20
N ASN A 577 -26.32 -5.30 -33.36
CA ASN A 577 -25.48 -6.17 -34.18
C ASN A 577 -24.16 -5.51 -34.61
N ASP A 578 -24.10 -4.18 -34.74
CA ASP A 578 -22.84 -3.49 -35.07
C ASP A 578 -21.87 -3.54 -33.87
N ALA A 579 -22.38 -3.39 -32.65
CA ALA A 579 -21.62 -3.53 -31.42
C ALA A 579 -21.20 -4.99 -31.15
N ARG A 580 -22.07 -5.98 -31.41
CA ARG A 580 -21.70 -7.40 -31.33
C ARG A 580 -20.66 -7.78 -32.37
N ASN A 581 -20.82 -7.35 -33.63
CA ASN A 581 -19.83 -7.55 -34.69
C ASN A 581 -18.51 -6.83 -34.38
N ALA A 582 -18.55 -5.67 -33.70
CA ALA A 582 -17.36 -5.00 -33.21
C ALA A 582 -16.65 -5.84 -32.12
N LEU A 583 -17.38 -6.37 -31.13
CA LEU A 583 -16.82 -7.23 -30.07
C LEU A 583 -16.18 -8.51 -30.64
N ARG A 584 -16.86 -9.19 -31.57
CA ARG A 584 -16.34 -10.35 -32.33
C ARG A 584 -15.11 -10.04 -33.19
N SER A 585 -14.68 -8.78 -33.27
CA SER A 585 -13.58 -8.31 -34.11
C SER A 585 -12.36 -7.82 -33.29
N VAL A 586 -12.34 -8.12 -31.99
CA VAL A 586 -11.19 -8.05 -31.06
C VAL A 586 -11.07 -9.39 -30.32
N SER A 587 -10.02 -9.61 -29.52
CA SER A 587 -9.90 -10.84 -28.72
C SER A 587 -11.03 -10.95 -27.69
N THR A 588 -11.45 -12.17 -27.38
CA THR A 588 -12.59 -12.44 -26.48
C THR A 588 -12.39 -11.82 -25.10
N ASP A 589 -11.17 -11.80 -24.58
CA ASP A 589 -10.83 -11.20 -23.29
C ASP A 589 -10.93 -9.66 -23.34
N THR A 590 -10.53 -9.05 -24.47
CA THR A 590 -10.77 -7.62 -24.72
C THR A 590 -12.25 -7.31 -24.84
N ALA A 591 -13.04 -8.20 -25.47
CA ALA A 591 -14.47 -8.05 -25.60
C ALA A 591 -15.17 -8.13 -24.22
N ILE A 592 -14.82 -9.13 -23.41
CA ILE A 592 -15.32 -9.30 -22.03
C ILE A 592 -14.93 -8.10 -21.16
N SER A 593 -13.67 -7.64 -21.20
CA SER A 593 -13.25 -6.46 -20.42
C SER A 593 -13.97 -5.16 -20.84
N ILE A 594 -14.30 -5.01 -22.12
CA ILE A 594 -15.13 -3.88 -22.62
C ILE A 594 -16.58 -3.99 -22.15
N LEU A 595 -17.11 -5.22 -22.00
CA LEU A 595 -18.46 -5.49 -21.49
C LEU A 595 -18.56 -5.28 -19.97
N GLU A 596 -17.57 -5.75 -19.21
CA GLU A 596 -17.49 -5.58 -17.74
C GLU A 596 -17.34 -4.11 -17.32
N GLN A 597 -16.80 -3.24 -18.19
CA GLN A 597 -16.75 -1.79 -17.99
C GLN A 597 -18.10 -1.08 -18.19
N ILE A 598 -19.16 -1.78 -18.61
CA ILE A 598 -20.50 -1.22 -18.76
C ILE A 598 -21.23 -1.24 -17.41
N ASN A 599 -21.03 -0.20 -16.60
CA ASN A 599 -21.93 0.03 -15.48
C ASN A 599 -23.34 0.41 -16.00
N GLY A 600 -24.37 0.23 -15.16
CA GLY A 600 -25.77 0.45 -15.54
C GLY A 600 -26.15 1.91 -15.90
N GLU A 601 -25.22 2.86 -15.81
CA GLU A 601 -25.45 4.28 -16.09
C GLU A 601 -25.20 4.65 -17.56
N ILE A 602 -24.61 3.76 -18.36
CA ILE A 602 -24.26 4.03 -19.77
C ILE A 602 -25.53 4.05 -20.64
N ARG A 603 -26.07 5.26 -20.85
CA ARG A 603 -27.29 5.55 -21.64
C ARG A 603 -27.35 4.99 -23.08
N ASN A 604 -26.22 4.55 -23.65
CA ASN A 604 -26.18 3.79 -24.91
C ASN A 604 -24.95 2.86 -24.90
N PRO A 605 -25.08 1.60 -24.43
CA PRO A 605 -23.95 0.68 -24.33
C PRO A 605 -23.39 0.33 -25.72
N SER A 606 -24.22 0.24 -26.76
CA SER A 606 -23.79 -0.07 -28.13
C SER A 606 -22.90 1.01 -28.78
N GLU A 607 -23.03 2.29 -28.39
CA GLU A 607 -22.11 3.35 -28.84
C GLU A 607 -20.81 3.36 -28.03
N TYR A 608 -20.90 3.06 -26.72
CA TYR A 608 -19.73 2.90 -25.85
C TYR A 608 -18.84 1.73 -26.29
N VAL A 609 -19.42 0.54 -26.48
CA VAL A 609 -18.75 -0.66 -26.98
C VAL A 609 -18.06 -0.37 -28.31
N ARG A 610 -18.77 0.24 -29.27
CA ARG A 610 -18.18 0.60 -30.57
C ARG A 610 -17.07 1.66 -30.44
N ARG A 611 -17.15 2.60 -29.51
CA ARG A 611 -16.04 3.53 -29.21
C ARG A 611 -14.83 2.79 -28.64
N MET A 612 -15.04 1.86 -27.69
CA MET A 612 -13.96 1.15 -27.01
C MET A 612 -13.27 0.11 -27.91
N VAL A 613 -14.03 -0.63 -28.72
CA VAL A 613 -13.47 -1.50 -29.77
C VAL A 613 -12.67 -0.69 -30.79
N ASN A 614 -13.17 0.47 -31.25
CA ASN A 614 -12.40 1.37 -32.12
C ASN A 614 -11.24 2.10 -31.40
N ARG A 615 -11.06 1.88 -30.09
CA ARG A 615 -9.93 2.38 -29.31
C ARG A 615 -8.86 1.30 -29.15
N SER A 616 -9.23 0.05 -28.83
CA SER A 616 -8.31 -1.09 -28.80
C SER A 616 -7.82 -1.51 -30.19
N ARG A 617 -8.63 -1.29 -31.23
CA ARG A 617 -8.22 -1.47 -32.64
C ARG A 617 -7.29 -0.38 -33.20
N ARG A 618 -6.97 0.66 -32.44
CA ARG A 618 -5.87 1.57 -32.82
C ARG A 618 -4.57 0.86 -32.48
N PRO A 619 -3.68 0.59 -33.45
CA PRO A 619 -2.41 -0.02 -33.12
C PRO A 619 -1.63 0.93 -32.19
N MET A 620 -1.39 0.47 -30.96
CA MET A 620 -0.16 0.89 -30.29
C MET A 620 0.99 0.50 -31.21
N ARG A 621 1.89 1.43 -31.50
CA ARG A 621 3.09 1.15 -32.30
C ARG A 621 4.07 0.33 -31.44
N THR A 622 3.88 -0.98 -31.42
CA THR A 622 4.92 -1.93 -31.01
C THR A 622 6.04 -1.91 -32.05
N PHE A 623 7.27 -2.15 -31.60
CA PHE A 623 8.50 -1.87 -32.34
C PHE A 623 9.31 -3.15 -32.53
N THR A 624 9.18 -3.77 -33.70
CA THR A 624 10.08 -4.82 -34.22
C THR A 624 9.92 -4.90 -35.75
N ASP A 625 11.01 -5.32 -36.41
CA ASP A 625 11.21 -5.57 -37.85
C ASP A 625 11.30 -4.35 -38.79
N THR A 626 12.50 -4.18 -39.36
CA THR A 626 12.95 -3.06 -40.20
C THR A 626 12.98 -3.44 -41.70
N PRO A 627 12.77 -2.48 -42.61
CA PRO A 627 13.94 -1.82 -43.23
C PRO A 627 13.73 -0.29 -43.49
N PRO A 628 14.71 0.40 -44.06
CA PRO A 628 15.60 1.32 -43.35
C PRO A 628 15.04 2.74 -43.07
N ASP A 629 15.38 3.23 -41.87
CA ASP A 629 15.53 4.61 -41.38
C ASP A 629 14.59 5.75 -41.86
N PRO A 630 13.74 6.25 -40.93
CA PRO A 630 13.59 7.69 -40.76
C PRO A 630 13.54 8.15 -39.27
N MET A 631 14.30 7.52 -38.37
CA MET A 631 14.10 7.65 -36.91
C MET A 631 14.55 8.99 -36.30
N LEU A 632 15.61 9.62 -36.82
CA LEU A 632 16.21 10.83 -36.25
C LEU A 632 15.21 11.99 -36.06
N GLY A 633 14.25 12.16 -36.97
CA GLY A 633 13.28 13.25 -36.91
C GLY A 633 12.30 13.16 -35.72
N GLN A 634 12.00 11.95 -35.23
CA GLN A 634 11.03 11.81 -34.13
C GLN A 634 11.64 12.17 -32.77
N GLN A 635 12.90 11.80 -32.51
CA GLN A 635 13.60 12.19 -31.28
C GLN A 635 13.81 13.71 -31.21
N GLN A 636 14.21 14.35 -32.30
CA GLN A 636 14.34 15.82 -32.37
C GLN A 636 13.01 16.54 -32.06
N SER A 637 11.88 16.00 -32.55
CA SER A 637 10.55 16.57 -32.26
C SER A 637 10.15 16.47 -30.78
N LEU A 638 10.61 15.44 -30.06
CA LEU A 638 10.35 15.24 -28.64
C LEU A 638 11.31 16.06 -27.76
N ALA A 639 12.59 16.18 -28.16
CA ALA A 639 13.57 17.00 -27.45
C ALA A 639 13.15 18.48 -27.45
N HIS A 640 12.79 19.02 -28.63
CA HIS A 640 12.29 20.39 -28.74
C HIS A 640 10.98 20.62 -27.96
N ARG A 641 10.12 19.59 -27.85
CA ARG A 641 8.92 19.64 -27.02
C ARG A 641 9.23 19.67 -25.52
N ALA A 642 10.23 18.92 -25.07
CA ALA A 642 10.69 18.94 -23.68
C ALA A 642 11.28 20.32 -23.33
N GLU A 643 12.14 20.89 -24.18
CA GLU A 643 12.69 22.24 -24.00
C GLU A 643 11.61 23.31 -23.94
N SER A 644 10.63 23.27 -24.86
CA SER A 644 9.52 24.24 -24.85
C SER A 644 8.70 24.13 -23.56
N MET A 645 8.43 22.89 -23.10
CA MET A 645 7.69 22.66 -21.87
C MET A 645 8.48 23.10 -20.62
N ALA A 646 9.80 22.90 -20.58
CA ALA A 646 10.67 23.39 -19.52
C ALA A 646 10.62 24.93 -19.41
N ARG A 647 10.74 25.63 -20.55
CA ARG A 647 10.66 27.10 -20.64
C ARG A 647 9.26 27.61 -20.24
N ASP A 648 8.18 26.98 -20.69
CA ASP A 648 6.79 27.34 -20.32
C ASP A 648 6.51 27.16 -18.81
N LEU A 649 7.23 26.27 -18.13
CA LEU A 649 7.13 26.02 -16.69
C LEU A 649 8.05 26.92 -15.84
N GLY A 650 8.99 27.65 -16.46
CA GLY A 650 9.95 28.51 -15.77
C GLY A 650 11.13 27.75 -15.16
N VAL A 651 11.50 26.61 -15.75
CA VAL A 651 12.72 25.84 -15.41
C VAL A 651 13.94 26.56 -15.99
N ASP A 652 15.03 26.68 -15.21
CA ASP A 652 16.26 27.34 -15.67
C ASP A 652 17.16 26.44 -16.55
N GLU A 653 18.14 27.08 -17.21
CA GLU A 653 19.03 26.41 -18.17
C GLU A 653 19.92 25.34 -17.51
N SER A 654 20.26 25.46 -16.22
CA SER A 654 20.99 24.44 -15.47
C SER A 654 20.14 23.18 -15.26
N SER A 655 18.86 23.38 -14.96
CA SER A 655 17.88 22.31 -14.78
C SER A 655 17.46 21.69 -16.12
N LEU A 656 17.41 22.48 -17.20
CA LEU A 656 17.23 22.01 -18.57
C LEU A 656 18.44 21.16 -19.02
N SER A 657 19.66 21.63 -18.72
CA SER A 657 20.90 20.85 -18.94
C SER A 657 20.86 19.53 -18.17
N ALA A 658 20.39 19.52 -16.92
CA ALA A 658 20.20 18.28 -16.15
C ALA A 658 19.20 17.32 -16.81
N LEU A 659 18.07 17.82 -17.33
CA LEU A 659 17.08 17.02 -18.07
C LEU A 659 17.64 16.40 -19.36
N GLN A 660 18.59 17.06 -20.05
CA GLN A 660 19.25 16.50 -21.23
C GLN A 660 20.17 15.30 -20.91
N THR A 661 20.51 15.06 -19.64
CA THR A 661 21.37 13.93 -19.23
C THR A 661 20.61 12.65 -18.86
N ILE A 662 19.29 12.63 -18.95
CA ILE A 662 18.44 11.46 -18.69
C ILE A 662 17.63 11.11 -19.95
N PRO A 663 17.13 9.87 -20.11
CA PRO A 663 16.29 9.53 -21.25
C PRO A 663 15.06 10.44 -21.34
N LEU A 664 14.74 10.81 -22.57
CA LEU A 664 13.79 11.87 -22.92
C LEU A 664 12.36 11.58 -22.41
N GLU A 665 12.03 10.30 -22.26
CA GLU A 665 10.80 9.78 -21.67
C GLU A 665 10.68 10.16 -20.18
N HIS A 666 11.76 10.05 -19.42
CA HIS A 666 11.82 10.44 -18.01
C HIS A 666 11.87 11.97 -17.84
N ALA A 667 12.58 12.68 -18.73
CA ALA A 667 12.55 14.13 -18.77
C ALA A 667 11.12 14.67 -18.99
N MET A 668 10.40 14.12 -19.98
CA MET A 668 8.99 14.42 -20.22
C MET A 668 8.09 14.04 -19.03
N HIS A 669 8.35 12.93 -18.35
CA HIS A 669 7.59 12.55 -17.15
C HIS A 669 7.74 13.58 -16.01
N PHE A 670 8.96 14.04 -15.72
CA PHE A 670 9.20 15.05 -14.68
C PHE A 670 8.61 16.41 -15.05
N LEU A 671 8.67 16.81 -16.32
CA LEU A 671 8.04 18.05 -16.80
C LEU A 671 6.50 18.00 -16.73
N ASN A 672 5.86 16.87 -17.05
CA ASN A 672 4.41 16.71 -16.85
C ASN A 672 4.04 16.79 -15.35
N ARG A 673 4.76 16.06 -14.47
CA ARG A 673 4.53 16.11 -13.02
C ARG A 673 4.70 17.52 -12.43
N LEU A 674 5.66 18.29 -12.94
CA LEU A 674 5.85 19.70 -12.60
C LEU A 674 4.70 20.58 -13.12
N ALA A 675 4.17 20.32 -14.31
CA ALA A 675 3.01 21.04 -14.86
C ALA A 675 1.74 20.83 -14.02
N ASP A 676 1.46 19.60 -13.62
CA ASP A 676 0.32 19.27 -12.77
C ASP A 676 0.47 19.87 -11.36
N SER A 677 1.71 19.97 -10.86
CA SER A 677 2.04 20.46 -9.50
C SER A 677 2.42 21.95 -9.44
N ARG A 678 2.19 22.72 -10.53
CA ARG A 678 2.73 24.09 -10.71
C ARG A 678 2.32 25.10 -9.63
N THR A 679 1.16 24.91 -8.98
CA THR A 679 0.69 25.77 -7.88
C THR A 679 1.32 25.44 -6.53
N THR A 680 1.91 24.25 -6.39
CA THR A 680 2.40 23.70 -5.12
C THR A 680 3.92 23.76 -5.03
N ILE A 681 4.63 23.61 -6.16
CA ILE A 681 6.08 23.64 -6.22
C ILE A 681 6.58 25.09 -6.26
N ARG A 682 7.17 25.56 -5.15
CA ARG A 682 7.68 26.93 -4.98
C ARG A 682 8.91 27.25 -5.84
N ASN A 683 9.68 26.25 -6.27
CA ASN A 683 10.84 26.39 -7.16
C ASN A 683 10.85 25.24 -8.19
N PRO A 684 10.53 25.50 -9.48
CA PRO A 684 10.47 24.46 -10.51
C PRO A 684 11.84 23.84 -10.82
N SER A 685 12.90 24.65 -10.87
CA SER A 685 14.27 24.21 -11.14
C SER A 685 14.77 23.22 -10.09
N ALA A 686 14.62 23.55 -8.80
CA ALA A 686 15.08 22.68 -7.71
C ALA A 686 14.37 21.32 -7.69
N PHE A 687 13.07 21.29 -8.04
CA PHE A 687 12.32 20.04 -8.19
C PHE A 687 12.88 19.17 -9.33
N ILE A 688 13.18 19.76 -10.48
CA ILE A 688 13.77 19.06 -11.63
C ILE A 688 15.17 18.51 -11.29
N ILE A 689 16.03 19.30 -10.65
CA ILE A 689 17.37 18.86 -10.24
C ILE A 689 17.30 17.70 -9.24
N SER A 690 16.38 17.75 -8.26
CA SER A 690 16.14 16.62 -7.35
C SER A 690 15.70 15.38 -8.12
N ALA A 691 14.66 15.48 -8.96
CA ALA A 691 14.13 14.33 -9.70
C ALA A 691 15.17 13.69 -10.65
N VAL A 692 16.04 14.50 -11.26
CA VAL A 692 17.18 14.00 -12.07
C VAL A 692 18.24 13.32 -11.19
N LYS A 693 18.56 13.88 -10.01
CA LYS A 693 19.49 13.25 -9.04
C LYS A 693 18.95 11.91 -8.54
N ASP A 694 17.68 11.88 -8.14
CA ASP A 694 16.97 10.69 -7.67
C ASP A 694 16.95 9.62 -8.76
N TYR A 695 16.64 9.99 -10.01
CA TYR A 695 16.69 9.08 -11.16
C TYR A 695 18.09 8.48 -11.36
N ARG A 696 19.15 9.31 -11.36
CA ARG A 696 20.53 8.85 -11.50
C ARG A 696 20.94 7.90 -10.38
N ALA A 697 20.56 8.17 -9.14
CA ALA A 697 20.86 7.32 -7.99
C ALA A 697 20.22 5.92 -8.11
N HIS A 698 18.97 5.85 -8.57
CA HIS A 698 18.28 4.57 -8.79
C HIS A 698 18.79 3.83 -10.05
N ALA A 699 19.13 4.57 -11.12
CA ALA A 699 19.68 3.98 -12.34
C ALA A 699 21.10 3.42 -12.15
N GLY A 700 21.93 4.06 -11.32
CA GLY A 700 23.29 3.61 -11.01
C GLY A 700 23.35 2.37 -10.09
N GLY A 701 22.23 2.01 -9.43
CA GLY A 701 22.15 0.84 -8.55
C GLY A 701 21.99 -0.51 -9.25
N LEU A 702 21.78 -0.52 -10.58
CA LEU A 702 21.68 -1.74 -11.39
C LEU A 702 22.92 -1.88 -12.26
N GLY A 703 23.79 -2.85 -11.91
CA GLY A 703 25.12 -2.99 -12.48
C GLY A 703 25.12 -3.28 -13.99
N GLY A 704 25.73 -2.37 -14.75
CA GLY A 704 25.98 -2.54 -16.19
C GLY A 704 27.44 -2.90 -16.49
N GLU A 705 27.78 -4.18 -16.42
CA GLU A 705 28.93 -4.71 -17.17
C GLU A 705 28.49 -5.04 -18.61
N GLY A 706 29.32 -4.73 -19.61
CA GLY A 706 29.11 -5.26 -20.98
C GLY A 706 29.02 -4.27 -22.14
N PHE A 707 29.78 -3.16 -22.16
CA PHE A 707 30.09 -2.46 -23.42
C PHE A 707 31.56 -2.02 -23.49
N PRO A 708 32.43 -2.75 -24.21
CA PRO A 708 33.86 -2.43 -24.29
C PRO A 708 34.16 -1.42 -25.41
N GLY A 709 34.71 -0.26 -25.05
CA GLY A 709 35.34 0.66 -26.02
C GLY A 709 34.95 2.14 -25.91
N GLY A 710 35.45 2.84 -24.89
CA GLY A 710 35.39 4.30 -24.80
C GLY A 710 36.46 4.85 -23.85
N PRO A 711 37.26 5.87 -24.24
CA PRO A 711 38.34 6.37 -23.39
C PRO A 711 37.82 7.23 -22.22
N ALA A 712 38.45 7.10 -21.06
CA ALA A 712 38.02 7.72 -19.81
C ALA A 712 38.29 9.23 -19.74
N MET A 713 37.46 10.05 -20.39
CA MET A 713 37.52 11.52 -20.29
C MET A 713 36.52 12.16 -19.30
N GLY A 714 35.41 11.48 -18.97
CA GLY A 714 34.28 12.10 -18.24
C GLY A 714 34.65 12.68 -16.86
N ALA A 715 35.18 11.84 -15.97
CA ALA A 715 35.41 12.19 -14.56
C ALA A 715 36.34 13.41 -14.34
N ALA A 716 37.22 13.73 -15.29
CA ALA A 716 38.07 14.93 -15.22
C ALA A 716 37.30 16.21 -15.57
N VAL A 717 36.32 16.13 -16.48
CA VAL A 717 35.46 17.25 -16.88
C VAL A 717 34.44 17.58 -15.79
N ASP A 718 33.81 16.56 -15.21
CA ASP A 718 32.82 16.73 -14.14
C ASP A 718 33.44 17.45 -12.93
N LYS A 719 34.65 17.06 -12.52
CA LYS A 719 35.34 17.71 -11.41
C LYS A 719 35.68 19.19 -11.68
N ALA A 720 36.17 19.51 -12.87
CA ALA A 720 36.43 20.89 -13.26
C ALA A 720 35.16 21.75 -13.28
N LEU A 721 34.02 21.17 -13.69
CA LEU A 721 32.73 21.83 -13.70
C LEU A 721 32.20 22.10 -12.29
N VAL A 722 32.29 21.13 -11.37
CA VAL A 722 31.87 21.28 -9.96
C VAL A 722 32.70 22.36 -9.25
N ALA A 723 34.02 22.35 -9.41
CA ALA A 723 34.89 23.38 -8.84
C ALA A 723 34.55 24.79 -9.37
N GLY A 724 34.26 24.92 -10.67
CA GLY A 724 33.82 26.18 -11.28
C GLY A 724 32.47 26.68 -10.75
N GLN A 725 31.50 25.78 -10.54
CA GLN A 725 30.20 26.12 -9.94
C GLN A 725 30.33 26.55 -8.48
N LEU A 726 31.22 25.92 -7.70
CA LEU A 726 31.47 26.27 -6.31
C LEU A 726 32.01 27.69 -6.17
N GLU A 727 33.09 28.03 -6.90
CA GLU A 727 33.69 29.39 -6.88
C GLU A 727 32.71 30.47 -7.36
N ALA A 728 31.96 30.22 -8.45
CA ALA A 728 30.94 31.14 -8.93
C ALA A 728 29.84 31.41 -7.89
N THR A 729 29.48 30.40 -7.08
CA THR A 729 28.43 30.54 -6.06
C THR A 729 28.95 31.17 -4.76
N ILE A 730 30.21 30.91 -4.38
CA ILE A 730 30.94 31.64 -3.33
C ILE A 730 30.97 33.14 -3.66
N GLN A 731 31.34 33.49 -4.89
CA GLN A 731 31.38 34.88 -5.37
C GLN A 731 29.98 35.52 -5.37
N ARG A 732 28.94 34.79 -5.78
CA ARG A 732 27.55 35.27 -5.80
C ARG A 732 26.99 35.57 -4.40
N LEU A 733 27.37 34.79 -3.38
CA LEU A 733 26.92 35.00 -2.00
C LEU A 733 27.75 36.05 -1.24
N GLY A 734 28.86 36.53 -1.80
CA GLY A 734 29.74 37.51 -1.14
C GLY A 734 30.39 36.96 0.13
N LEU A 735 30.70 35.66 0.16
CA LEU A 735 31.27 35.01 1.34
C LEU A 735 32.66 35.57 1.67
N ASP A 736 32.96 35.73 2.95
CA ASP A 736 34.28 36.18 3.38
C ASP A 736 35.35 35.09 3.21
N LYS A 737 36.62 35.48 3.37
CA LYS A 737 37.77 34.59 3.22
C LYS A 737 37.71 33.39 4.17
N THR A 738 37.23 33.57 5.40
CA THR A 738 37.11 32.51 6.42
C THR A 738 36.07 31.47 6.01
N ALA A 739 34.91 31.92 5.53
CA ALA A 739 33.85 31.05 5.03
C ALA A 739 34.30 30.30 3.76
N THR A 740 35.06 30.99 2.88
CA THR A 740 35.64 30.42 1.67
C THR A 740 36.68 29.34 1.99
N GLU A 741 37.58 29.58 2.94
CA GLU A 741 38.58 28.60 3.39
C GLU A 741 37.93 27.42 4.11
N ALA A 742 36.87 27.65 4.90
CA ALA A 742 36.10 26.58 5.54
C ALA A 742 35.34 25.69 4.52
N LEU A 743 34.88 26.24 3.39
CA LEU A 743 34.28 25.46 2.30
C LEU A 743 35.33 24.65 1.52
N ARG A 744 36.47 25.26 1.18
CA ARG A 744 37.57 24.57 0.46
C ARG A 744 38.26 23.47 1.28
N ALA A 745 37.97 23.36 2.58
CA ALA A 745 38.39 22.27 3.45
C ALA A 745 37.46 21.05 3.45
N LEU A 746 36.32 21.10 2.72
CA LEU A 746 35.38 20.01 2.56
C LEU A 746 35.49 19.35 1.17
N PRO A 747 34.95 18.14 0.98
CA PRO A 747 34.67 17.61 -0.36
C PRO A 747 33.86 18.61 -1.20
N GLU A 748 34.16 18.71 -2.48
CA GLU A 748 33.57 19.71 -3.39
C GLU A 748 32.04 19.57 -3.50
N GLU A 749 31.52 18.35 -3.38
CA GLU A 749 30.08 18.07 -3.34
C GLU A 749 29.40 18.57 -2.05
N ASP A 750 30.00 18.33 -0.88
CA ASP A 750 29.50 18.81 0.42
C ASP A 750 29.53 20.34 0.50
N ALA A 751 30.60 20.95 -0.01
CA ALA A 751 30.73 22.40 -0.09
C ALA A 751 29.63 23.01 -0.98
N LEU A 752 29.36 22.43 -2.15
CA LEU A 752 28.34 22.91 -3.09
C LEU A 752 26.92 22.69 -2.53
N ALA A 753 26.67 21.56 -1.84
CA ALA A 753 25.43 21.29 -1.14
C ALA A 753 25.16 22.29 0.01
N LEU A 754 26.17 22.56 0.84
CA LEU A 754 26.09 23.56 1.92
C LEU A 754 25.81 24.96 1.37
N VAL A 755 26.54 25.39 0.35
CA VAL A 755 26.35 26.70 -0.31
C VAL A 755 24.95 26.81 -0.93
N SER A 756 24.41 25.72 -1.49
CA SER A 756 23.06 25.67 -2.06
C SER A 756 21.94 25.69 -1.02
N SER A 757 22.25 25.38 0.25
CA SER A 757 21.29 25.38 1.36
C SER A 757 21.13 26.74 2.08
N VAL A 758 21.89 27.77 1.67
CA VAL A 758 21.81 29.12 2.23
C VAL A 758 20.56 29.84 1.73
N ASP A 759 19.58 30.06 2.62
CA ASP A 759 18.41 30.90 2.34
C ASP A 759 18.83 32.37 2.14
N GLY A 760 18.25 33.05 1.15
CA GLY A 760 18.47 34.49 0.89
C GLY A 760 18.09 35.42 2.05
N ASN A 761 17.32 34.95 3.03
CA ASN A 761 17.04 35.67 4.28
C ASN A 761 18.16 35.56 5.35
N VAL A 762 19.26 34.82 5.11
CA VAL A 762 20.35 34.69 6.09
C VAL A 762 21.13 36.01 6.20
N ARG A 763 20.92 36.73 7.33
CA ARG A 763 21.48 38.07 7.60
C ARG A 763 23.02 38.17 7.57
N ASN A 764 23.73 37.06 7.73
CA ASN A 764 25.18 36.96 7.50
C ASN A 764 25.49 35.56 6.95
N PRO A 765 25.60 35.37 5.62
CA PRO A 765 25.81 34.06 5.02
C PRO A 765 27.18 33.48 5.37
N SER A 766 28.23 34.31 5.45
CA SER A 766 29.59 33.86 5.80
C SER A 766 29.66 33.20 7.18
N ALA A 767 29.04 33.81 8.20
CA ALA A 767 29.01 33.25 9.55
C ALA A 767 28.22 31.93 9.62
N TRP A 768 27.11 31.83 8.88
CA TRP A 768 26.32 30.61 8.77
C TRP A 768 27.12 29.50 8.09
N VAL A 769 27.70 29.77 6.93
CA VAL A 769 28.51 28.84 6.14
C VAL A 769 29.72 28.34 6.93
N THR A 770 30.47 29.24 7.59
CA THR A 770 31.63 28.86 8.41
C THR A 770 31.24 27.87 9.52
N ASN A 771 30.07 28.06 10.15
CA ASN A 771 29.60 27.18 11.21
C ASN A 771 29.06 25.85 10.66
N ALA A 772 28.32 25.88 9.54
CA ALA A 772 27.79 24.69 8.90
C ALA A 772 28.91 23.80 8.32
N ALA A 773 29.93 24.41 7.69
CA ALA A 773 31.10 23.71 7.19
C ALA A 773 31.94 23.09 8.32
N ARG A 774 32.13 23.81 9.43
CA ARG A 774 32.77 23.26 10.64
C ARG A 774 32.01 22.03 11.18
N ASN A 775 30.68 22.08 11.21
CA ASN A 775 29.83 20.97 11.65
C ASN A 775 29.91 19.77 10.70
N ALA A 776 30.05 20.00 9.38
CA ALA A 776 30.28 18.93 8.41
C ALA A 776 31.66 18.28 8.60
N ALA A 777 32.73 19.09 8.72
CA ALA A 777 34.09 18.60 8.99
C ALA A 777 34.19 17.81 10.30
N GLN A 778 33.52 18.26 11.37
CA GLN A 778 33.46 17.53 12.64
C GLN A 778 32.70 16.21 12.56
N ARG A 779 31.76 16.06 11.63
CA ARG A 779 31.09 14.77 11.35
C ARG A 779 31.98 13.84 10.54
N GLY A 780 32.69 14.35 9.53
CA GLY A 780 33.63 13.56 8.72
C GLY A 780 34.88 13.11 9.50
N ALA A 781 35.29 13.84 10.54
CA ALA A 781 36.40 13.46 11.42
C ALA A 781 36.06 12.29 12.37
N GLY A 782 34.78 11.96 12.57
CA GLY A 782 34.35 10.73 13.21
C GLY A 782 34.25 9.62 12.14
N GLY A 783 35.19 8.67 12.18
CA GLY A 783 35.44 7.71 11.09
C GLY A 783 34.20 7.04 10.50
N THR A 784 34.22 6.87 9.17
CA THR A 784 33.12 6.38 8.34
C THR A 784 32.72 4.93 8.64
N GLY A 785 31.87 4.74 9.65
CA GLY A 785 31.05 3.54 9.82
C GLY A 785 29.71 3.71 9.10
N GLU A 786 29.55 3.09 7.94
CA GLU A 786 28.34 3.18 7.12
C GLU A 786 27.20 2.33 7.71
N GLY A 787 26.56 2.87 8.74
CA GLY A 787 25.51 2.19 9.52
C GLY A 787 24.13 2.30 8.89
N ASP A 788 23.78 1.37 8.00
CA ASP A 788 22.39 1.15 7.60
C ASP A 788 21.52 0.78 8.81
N ARG A 789 20.27 1.26 8.80
CA ARG A 789 19.33 1.14 9.91
C ARG A 789 18.27 0.08 9.62
N HIS A 790 18.63 -1.18 9.85
CA HIS A 790 17.64 -2.26 9.97
C HIS A 790 17.82 -3.17 11.19
N VAL A 791 16.71 -3.81 11.54
CA VAL A 791 16.42 -4.43 12.84
C VAL A 791 17.45 -5.49 13.24
N GLY A 792 18.14 -5.27 14.36
CA GLY A 792 19.15 -6.19 14.90
C GLY A 792 18.84 -6.68 16.32
N SER A 793 18.12 -7.79 16.45
CA SER A 793 18.06 -8.57 17.69
C SER A 793 19.21 -9.59 17.70
N GLY A 794 19.99 -9.66 18.78
CA GLY A 794 21.04 -10.68 18.91
C GLY A 794 21.88 -10.56 20.18
N SER A 795 21.82 -11.57 21.04
CA SER A 795 22.51 -11.66 22.34
C SER A 795 23.82 -12.45 22.25
N SER A 796 24.86 -12.02 22.96
CA SER A 796 25.96 -12.83 23.52
C SER A 796 27.03 -11.93 24.18
N ALA A 797 28.04 -12.41 24.92
CA ALA A 797 28.11 -13.42 25.98
C ALA A 797 29.54 -13.42 26.57
N GLY A 798 29.71 -13.81 27.85
CA GLY A 798 31.01 -14.06 28.48
C GLY A 798 31.65 -12.86 29.19
N ALA A 799 32.59 -13.05 30.13
CA ALA A 799 33.03 -14.30 30.77
C ALA A 799 33.67 -14.00 32.15
N GLY A 800 33.64 -14.96 33.07
CA GLY A 800 34.29 -14.83 34.39
C GLY A 800 34.18 -16.10 35.24
N SER A 801 35.32 -16.73 35.54
CA SER A 801 35.40 -17.98 36.32
C SER A 801 36.44 -17.83 37.43
N VAL A 802 36.07 -18.05 38.70
CA VAL A 802 37.01 -18.29 39.81
C VAL A 802 36.41 -19.28 40.84
N SER A 803 37.18 -20.35 41.07
CA SER A 803 37.24 -21.38 42.13
C SER A 803 36.37 -21.36 43.41
N SER A 804 35.92 -22.57 43.80
CA SER A 804 35.64 -22.99 45.19
C SER A 804 36.93 -23.24 46.01
N PRO A 805 36.92 -23.33 47.37
CA PRO A 805 36.47 -24.53 48.12
C PRO A 805 35.68 -24.19 49.42
N GLY A 806 35.15 -25.12 50.24
CA GLY A 806 35.01 -26.58 50.18
C GLY A 806 34.83 -27.23 51.57
N ILE A 807 34.28 -28.47 51.61
CA ILE A 807 34.28 -29.45 52.74
C ILE A 807 33.52 -29.08 54.04
N PHE A 808 32.45 -29.83 54.37
CA PHE A 808 32.38 -30.73 55.55
C PHE A 808 31.16 -31.68 55.50
N SER A 809 31.13 -32.68 56.39
CA SER A 809 30.16 -33.80 56.42
C SER A 809 29.62 -34.05 57.83
N ALA A 810 28.34 -34.43 57.97
CA ALA A 810 27.73 -35.00 59.18
C ALA A 810 26.42 -35.76 58.89
N THR A 811 26.05 -36.70 59.77
CA THR A 811 24.90 -37.63 59.68
C THR A 811 23.71 -37.27 60.60
N PRO A 812 22.49 -37.82 60.37
CA PRO A 812 21.32 -37.69 61.27
C PRO A 812 21.42 -38.64 62.48
N PRO A 813 20.68 -38.44 63.61
CA PRO A 813 19.25 -38.86 63.78
C PRO A 813 18.51 -37.94 64.84
N PRO A 814 17.51 -38.35 65.67
CA PRO A 814 16.60 -39.52 65.70
C PRO A 814 15.08 -39.17 65.86
N SER A 815 14.26 -40.20 66.10
CA SER A 815 12.80 -40.15 66.29
C SER A 815 12.36 -40.49 67.73
N GLU A 816 11.29 -39.87 68.25
CA GLU A 816 10.43 -40.29 69.40
C GLU A 816 9.28 -39.24 69.58
N GLN A 817 8.18 -39.44 70.32
CA GLN A 817 7.23 -40.58 70.46
C GLN A 817 5.93 -40.10 71.15
N HIS A 818 4.85 -40.91 71.11
CA HIS A 818 3.53 -40.68 71.77
C HIS A 818 2.71 -39.47 71.23
N GLN A 819 1.37 -39.41 71.38
CA GLN A 819 0.44 -40.20 72.18
C GLN A 819 -0.91 -40.46 71.45
N GLN A 820 -1.61 -41.54 71.80
CA GLN A 820 -3.02 -41.81 71.42
C GLN A 820 -3.96 -41.21 72.52
N GLN A 821 -5.29 -41.11 72.48
CA GLN A 821 -6.35 -41.89 71.80
C GLN A 821 -7.71 -41.10 71.87
N PRO A 822 -8.91 -41.70 71.72
CA PRO A 822 -9.79 -41.59 70.54
C PRO A 822 -11.05 -40.70 70.68
N GLN A 823 -11.78 -40.46 69.56
CA GLN A 823 -13.25 -40.50 69.57
C GLN A 823 -13.94 -40.68 68.20
N GLN A 824 -14.84 -41.67 68.15
CA GLN A 824 -16.06 -41.81 67.32
C GLN A 824 -16.02 -41.57 65.80
N GLU A 825 -16.16 -42.68 65.06
CA GLU A 825 -16.74 -42.67 63.71
C GLU A 825 -18.23 -42.27 63.76
N GLN A 826 -18.64 -41.33 62.92
CA GLN A 826 -20.01 -41.27 62.40
C GLN A 826 -19.96 -41.32 60.88
N GLN A 827 -20.72 -42.26 60.31
CA GLN A 827 -20.85 -42.40 58.87
C GLN A 827 -21.64 -41.22 58.31
N GLN A 828 -20.99 -40.37 57.51
CA GLN A 828 -21.68 -39.45 56.62
C GLN A 828 -21.34 -39.77 55.17
N GLN A 829 -22.39 -39.80 54.35
CA GLN A 829 -22.34 -40.19 52.94
C GLN A 829 -21.63 -39.11 52.11
N PRO A 830 -21.02 -39.45 50.97
CA PRO A 830 -20.41 -38.45 50.09
C PRO A 830 -21.49 -37.50 49.56
N GLN A 831 -21.53 -36.27 50.10
CA GLN A 831 -22.43 -35.24 49.61
C GLN A 831 -22.07 -34.89 48.16
N GLN A 832 -23.01 -35.15 47.26
CA GLN A 832 -22.87 -34.83 45.85
C GLN A 832 -22.74 -33.31 45.68
N ARG A 833 -21.80 -32.85 44.84
CA ARG A 833 -21.74 -31.43 44.45
C ARG A 833 -22.99 -31.11 43.64
N GLY A 834 -23.93 -30.37 44.23
CA GLY A 834 -25.14 -29.93 43.54
C GLY A 834 -24.82 -29.05 42.34
N SER A 835 -25.28 -29.46 41.16
CA SER A 835 -25.12 -28.70 39.91
C SER A 835 -25.82 -27.34 40.00
N ARG A 836 -25.10 -26.26 39.69
CA ARG A 836 -25.66 -24.91 39.56
C ARG A 836 -26.29 -24.71 38.16
N THR A 837 -27.31 -25.51 37.85
CA THR A 837 -28.12 -25.41 36.63
C THR A 837 -29.51 -24.89 37.03
N GLY A 838 -29.71 -23.57 36.96
CA GLY A 838 -30.93 -22.94 37.51
C GLY A 838 -31.25 -21.52 37.04
N ASN A 839 -30.63 -21.05 35.96
CA ASN A 839 -30.91 -19.73 35.36
C ASN A 839 -31.58 -19.80 33.99
N ALA A 840 -31.49 -20.92 33.26
CA ALA A 840 -32.18 -21.12 31.99
C ALA A 840 -33.69 -21.42 32.22
N PRO A 841 -34.60 -21.01 31.32
CA PRO A 841 -36.00 -21.42 31.39
C PRO A 841 -36.16 -22.90 31.01
N GLU A 842 -37.04 -23.63 31.72
CA GLU A 842 -37.20 -25.09 31.57
C GLU A 842 -37.67 -25.56 30.18
N ASP A 843 -38.18 -24.65 29.34
CA ASP A 843 -38.75 -24.95 28.01
C ASP A 843 -37.76 -24.75 26.83
N LEU A 844 -36.46 -24.47 27.08
CA LEU A 844 -35.49 -24.28 25.98
C LEU A 844 -35.42 -25.49 25.03
N GLN A 845 -35.46 -26.72 25.55
CA GLN A 845 -35.32 -27.97 24.78
C GLN A 845 -36.42 -28.18 23.72
N ASN A 846 -37.56 -27.50 23.86
CA ASN A 846 -38.68 -27.57 22.91
C ASN A 846 -38.60 -26.51 21.81
N ARG A 847 -37.75 -25.47 21.96
CA ARG A 847 -37.60 -24.43 20.94
C ARG A 847 -36.95 -25.00 19.67
N PRO A 848 -37.43 -24.64 18.47
CA PRO A 848 -36.94 -25.22 17.22
C PRO A 848 -35.45 -24.92 16.96
N TRP A 849 -34.95 -23.81 17.49
CA TRP A 849 -33.55 -23.40 17.36
C TRP A 849 -32.60 -24.12 18.31
N ALA A 850 -33.05 -24.76 19.39
CA ALA A 850 -32.17 -25.41 20.37
C ALA A 850 -31.31 -26.51 19.73
N LYS A 851 -31.90 -27.23 18.77
CA LYS A 851 -31.29 -28.33 18.01
C LYS A 851 -30.52 -27.86 16.77
N TRP A 852 -30.34 -26.55 16.58
CA TRP A 852 -29.49 -26.03 15.52
C TRP A 852 -28.01 -26.13 15.89
N ASP A 853 -27.20 -26.45 14.89
CA ASP A 853 -25.76 -26.28 14.98
C ASP A 853 -25.41 -24.80 15.01
N LEU A 854 -24.23 -24.47 15.57
CA LEU A 854 -23.75 -23.09 15.61
C LEU A 854 -23.68 -22.41 14.24
N HIS A 855 -23.54 -23.17 13.14
CA HIS A 855 -23.56 -22.61 11.78
C HIS A 855 -24.96 -22.07 11.41
N SER A 856 -26.00 -22.88 11.57
CA SER A 856 -27.38 -22.47 11.25
C SER A 856 -27.85 -21.37 12.19
N TRP A 857 -27.44 -21.43 13.46
CA TRP A 857 -27.74 -20.39 14.44
C TRP A 857 -27.11 -19.03 14.11
N ILE A 858 -25.80 -18.95 13.88
CA ILE A 858 -25.13 -17.67 13.54
C ILE A 858 -25.74 -17.04 12.28
N LYS A 859 -26.12 -17.87 11.30
CA LYS A 859 -26.80 -17.45 10.07
C LYS A 859 -28.21 -16.90 10.31
N ASP A 860 -28.91 -17.34 11.36
CA ASP A 860 -30.22 -16.78 11.74
C ASP A 860 -30.07 -15.47 12.56
N VAL A 861 -29.01 -15.35 13.38
CA VAL A 861 -28.66 -14.11 14.10
C VAL A 861 -28.41 -12.94 13.15
N ASP A 862 -27.78 -13.17 12.00
CA ASP A 862 -27.49 -12.13 11.00
C ASP A 862 -28.50 -12.04 9.84
N ASP A 863 -29.71 -12.57 10.06
CA ASP A 863 -30.83 -12.67 9.10
C ASP A 863 -30.39 -13.22 7.71
N GLY A 864 -29.35 -14.07 7.68
CA GLY A 864 -28.81 -14.75 6.51
C GLY A 864 -27.68 -14.02 5.76
N SER A 865 -27.19 -12.90 6.28
CA SER A 865 -26.16 -12.06 5.63
C SER A 865 -24.74 -12.65 5.68
N GLY A 866 -24.44 -13.52 6.65
CA GLY A 866 -23.12 -14.13 6.84
C GLY A 866 -22.07 -13.19 7.45
N ALA A 867 -22.44 -11.99 7.89
CA ALA A 867 -21.55 -11.02 8.54
C ALA A 867 -20.92 -11.59 9.83
N LEU A 868 -21.69 -12.34 10.62
CA LEU A 868 -21.24 -12.87 11.91
C LEU A 868 -20.42 -14.16 11.78
N PHE A 869 -20.22 -14.67 10.56
CA PHE A 869 -19.55 -15.96 10.33
C PHE A 869 -18.07 -15.98 10.76
N GLY A 870 -17.44 -14.82 10.96
CA GLY A 870 -16.12 -14.73 11.58
C GLY A 870 -16.08 -15.31 13.01
N TYR A 871 -17.11 -15.03 13.81
CA TYR A 871 -17.21 -15.46 15.22
C TYR A 871 -17.42 -16.96 15.39
N TYR A 872 -17.85 -17.66 14.32
CA TYR A 872 -17.98 -19.11 14.32
C TYR A 872 -16.68 -19.85 14.68
N ARG A 873 -15.47 -19.28 14.52
CA ARG A 873 -14.20 -19.93 14.95
C ARG A 873 -13.89 -19.77 16.44
N ALA A 874 -14.47 -18.77 17.11
CA ALA A 874 -14.37 -18.64 18.57
C ALA A 874 -15.38 -19.57 19.23
N LEU A 875 -16.64 -19.45 18.84
CA LEU A 875 -17.78 -20.17 19.41
C LEU A 875 -17.65 -21.69 19.24
N SER A 876 -17.22 -22.18 18.07
CA SER A 876 -17.05 -23.64 17.82
C SER A 876 -15.83 -24.27 18.50
N LYS A 877 -15.25 -23.64 19.54
CA LYS A 877 -14.22 -24.23 20.41
C LYS A 877 -14.76 -24.62 21.79
N THR A 878 -15.80 -23.94 22.24
CA THR A 878 -16.37 -24.08 23.58
C THR A 878 -17.81 -24.61 23.55
N MET A 879 -18.46 -24.53 22.39
CA MET A 879 -19.87 -24.85 22.17
C MET A 879 -20.07 -25.57 20.84
N GLU A 880 -21.15 -26.36 20.75
CA GLU A 880 -21.52 -27.19 19.60
C GLU A 880 -22.92 -26.83 19.06
N THR A 881 -23.86 -26.51 19.96
CA THR A 881 -25.27 -26.20 19.64
C THR A 881 -25.68 -24.81 20.10
N ALA A 882 -26.76 -24.27 19.52
CA ALA A 882 -27.36 -23.01 19.95
C ALA A 882 -27.89 -23.07 21.39
N GLU A 883 -28.41 -24.23 21.81
CA GLU A 883 -28.87 -24.47 23.19
C GLU A 883 -27.78 -24.18 24.23
N GLN A 884 -26.56 -24.65 24.01
CA GLN A 884 -25.43 -24.40 24.92
C GLN A 884 -25.08 -22.91 25.02
N VAL A 885 -25.17 -22.15 23.92
CA VAL A 885 -24.94 -20.69 23.94
C VAL A 885 -25.96 -20.00 24.84
N VAL A 886 -27.24 -20.36 24.69
CA VAL A 886 -28.31 -19.75 25.47
C VAL A 886 -28.27 -20.21 26.93
N GLU A 887 -28.00 -21.49 27.22
CA GLU A 887 -27.92 -22.00 28.59
C GLU A 887 -26.82 -21.28 29.40
N ILE A 888 -25.65 -21.05 28.79
CA ILE A 888 -24.49 -20.47 29.47
C ILE A 888 -24.56 -18.93 29.53
N TYR A 889 -25.03 -18.26 28.47
CA TYR A 889 -24.97 -16.79 28.36
C TYR A 889 -26.32 -16.07 28.47
N SER A 890 -27.46 -16.76 28.60
CA SER A 890 -28.71 -16.08 28.99
C SER A 890 -28.70 -15.75 30.49
N ARG A 891 -29.12 -14.52 30.82
CA ARG A 891 -29.41 -14.12 32.20
C ARG A 891 -30.81 -13.52 32.28
N LYS A 892 -31.50 -13.84 33.37
CA LYS A 892 -32.77 -13.21 33.72
C LYS A 892 -32.49 -11.80 34.26
N THR A 893 -32.99 -10.79 33.57
CA THR A 893 -32.89 -9.38 33.99
C THR A 893 -33.76 -9.14 35.23
N PRO A 894 -33.58 -8.01 35.96
CA PRO A 894 -34.44 -7.64 37.08
C PRO A 894 -35.93 -7.51 36.70
N GLU A 895 -36.23 -7.27 35.43
CA GLU A 895 -37.60 -7.20 34.88
C GLU A 895 -38.20 -8.59 34.58
N GLY A 896 -37.44 -9.67 34.81
CA GLY A 896 -37.87 -11.05 34.56
C GLY A 896 -37.73 -11.53 33.12
N ARG A 897 -37.28 -10.67 32.19
CA ARG A 897 -36.95 -11.01 30.80
C ARG A 897 -35.62 -11.75 30.70
N PHE A 898 -35.41 -12.53 29.65
CA PHE A 898 -34.12 -13.13 29.36
C PHE A 898 -33.33 -12.24 28.38
N GLY A 899 -32.10 -11.91 28.75
CA GLY A 899 -31.17 -11.14 27.93
C GLY A 899 -29.81 -11.82 27.85
N LEU A 900 -28.99 -11.35 26.90
CA LEU A 900 -27.62 -11.81 26.68
C LEU A 900 -26.65 -11.18 27.68
N ASP A 901 -25.83 -11.99 28.34
CA ASP A 901 -24.73 -11.55 29.20
C ASP A 901 -23.57 -10.96 28.38
N GLU A 902 -23.04 -9.79 28.78
CA GLU A 902 -21.87 -9.15 28.17
C GLU A 902 -20.61 -10.03 28.19
N SER A 903 -20.54 -11.04 29.08
CA SER A 903 -19.47 -12.04 29.05
C SER A 903 -19.37 -12.78 27.71
N PHE A 904 -20.49 -13.02 27.02
CA PHE A 904 -20.52 -13.64 25.69
C PHE A 904 -19.63 -12.91 24.69
N PHE A 905 -19.72 -11.57 24.62
CA PHE A 905 -18.94 -10.79 23.64
C PHE A 905 -17.43 -10.87 23.92
N ARG A 906 -17.05 -10.99 25.20
CA ARG A 906 -15.66 -11.14 25.62
C ARG A 906 -15.09 -12.50 25.25
N ASP A 907 -15.86 -13.56 25.47
CA ASP A 907 -15.45 -14.95 25.23
C ASP A 907 -15.51 -15.31 23.74
N ALA A 908 -16.47 -14.76 22.99
CA ALA A 908 -16.62 -14.93 21.55
C ALA A 908 -15.78 -13.94 20.70
N GLY A 909 -15.19 -12.91 21.32
CA GLY A 909 -14.35 -11.91 20.64
C GLY A 909 -15.14 -10.89 19.79
N VAL A 910 -16.38 -10.59 20.15
CA VAL A 910 -17.28 -9.69 19.39
C VAL A 910 -17.06 -8.24 19.82
N GLU A 911 -16.04 -7.59 19.24
CA GLU A 911 -15.70 -6.18 19.55
C GLU A 911 -16.60 -5.15 18.84
N ASN A 912 -17.26 -5.52 17.75
CA ASN A 912 -18.06 -4.60 16.92
C ASN A 912 -19.46 -4.39 17.50
N ALA A 913 -19.79 -3.15 17.88
CA ALA A 913 -21.09 -2.78 18.44
C ALA A 913 -22.28 -3.07 17.50
N GLY A 914 -22.09 -3.08 16.18
CA GLY A 914 -23.14 -3.50 15.23
C GLY A 914 -23.45 -4.99 15.32
N ASP A 915 -22.42 -5.81 15.48
CA ASP A 915 -22.53 -7.27 15.60
C ASP A 915 -23.09 -7.66 16.97
N GLN A 916 -22.69 -6.96 18.04
CA GLN A 916 -23.30 -7.08 19.37
C GLN A 916 -24.81 -6.83 19.35
N GLN A 917 -25.27 -5.82 18.59
CA GLN A 917 -26.70 -5.52 18.44
C GLN A 917 -27.48 -6.61 17.70
N LEU A 918 -26.85 -7.36 16.77
CA LEU A 918 -27.49 -8.50 16.12
C LEU A 918 -27.70 -9.66 17.10
N PHE A 919 -26.68 -10.01 17.89
CA PHE A 919 -26.80 -11.02 18.94
C PHE A 919 -27.83 -10.63 20.02
N HIS A 920 -27.82 -9.38 20.51
CA HIS A 920 -28.86 -8.90 21.44
C HIS A 920 -30.26 -9.03 20.83
N ARG A 921 -30.47 -8.54 19.61
CA ARG A 921 -31.76 -8.61 18.92
C ARG A 921 -32.25 -10.05 18.74
N TRP A 922 -31.36 -10.99 18.46
CA TRP A 922 -31.72 -12.40 18.32
C TRP A 922 -32.13 -13.02 19.67
N PHE A 923 -31.41 -12.73 20.75
CA PHE A 923 -31.77 -13.17 22.10
C PHE A 923 -33.11 -12.56 22.55
N ASP A 924 -33.32 -11.26 22.31
CA ASP A 924 -34.57 -10.58 22.64
C ASP A 924 -35.76 -11.21 21.89
N ARG A 925 -35.62 -11.42 20.57
CA ARG A 925 -36.60 -12.07 19.67
C ARG A 925 -36.93 -13.49 20.14
N HIS A 926 -35.94 -14.33 20.38
CA HIS A 926 -36.17 -15.77 20.54
C HIS A 926 -36.40 -16.27 21.98
N LEU A 927 -36.13 -15.45 23.00
CA LEU A 927 -36.30 -15.82 24.42
C LEU A 927 -37.42 -15.08 25.15
N ASN A 928 -37.99 -14.03 24.55
CA ASN A 928 -39.08 -13.25 25.15
C ASN A 928 -40.38 -13.27 24.31
N GLU A 929 -40.37 -13.95 23.16
CA GLU A 929 -41.55 -14.43 22.42
C GLU A 929 -41.90 -15.87 22.85
#